data_AF-A0A812UPB2-F1
#
_entry.id   AF-A0A812UPB2-F1
#
_cell.length_a   1.000
_cell.length_b   1.000
_cell.length_c   1.000
_cell.angle_alpha   90.00
_cell.angle_beta   90.00
_cell.angle_gamma   90.00
#
_symmetry.space_group_name_H-M   'P 1'
#
loop_
_entity.id
_entity.type
_entity.pdbx_description
1 polymer ?
#
loop_
_entity_poly.entity_id
_entity_poly.type
_entity_poly.pdbx_seq_one_letter_code
_entity_poly.pdbx_strand_id
1 'polypeptide(L)'
;MALACACRAISLHGPTTLQHKTSTLTWDSNSREGNNYVPVDPDCHEDGVVCHFYKEHADFCAKGMNDPWLNCCTCGGGSTFNGERPTTTPRPTVDIPGLSWLPGIHSVEKQISKMEEQMKPFEQSMHEVYKGLNAPDFNAPPELEGNSLVQVNWAVFLIIVIVAGGTVVGWFCDLVGLGPKPPSVDGGLPGAYHAASGGRPPAWSTIMLILSYVLLVPGLTQVLFSFNIVVNVLGHRIDVQPEKGHVACTETVTGLVHLLEKTGSRTGAVLIVLYAVVVPVVKLLLLAVGEVFRFSSSEFLVLVARVCIVIVQSISKWACPDMFAYILLVHLVRLLHSDPLVLTAAKLDVGFSCFSVFCVCSTVSSLGISLPLLPTKTAVTGKPLCSAKAVQLLAGVIAAVFAIFFIAGLSIPCMSLRIDERQLYPPNGSVPYSAKPLVESLAIPDLLKSDISILSCTRWLIQEIGSGEANSLFALVMFGFCVIALPLADVVFLLLAASRLEPTAAGNSLPPSDRPCWFYSWAKVLRKLAMLDVSIMGVYVITFCMGIYKKQGIVLSTHNGVMLLIVAEVAHTLLYWLVSGAAEHAEALAREELIAYRAAAQEAGDPDADGPQGLSCCGLSKFLKLPMAMGPAKARSEITPLM
;
A
#
# COMPACT_ATOMS: atom_id res chain seq x y z
N MET A 1 -13.90 -15.12 -2.46
CA MET A 1 -14.07 -15.39 -3.92
C MET A 1 -13.44 -14.31 -4.80
N ALA A 2 -13.65 -13.01 -4.54
CA ALA A 2 -12.96 -11.92 -5.27
C ALA A 2 -11.42 -11.93 -5.10
N LEU A 3 -10.89 -12.24 -3.90
CA LEU A 3 -9.45 -12.41 -3.66
C LEU A 3 -8.85 -13.59 -4.46
N ALA A 4 -9.59 -14.69 -4.60
CA ALA A 4 -9.12 -15.87 -5.34
C ALA A 4 -9.12 -15.66 -6.86
N CYS A 5 -9.95 -14.74 -7.38
CA CYS A 5 -9.96 -14.36 -8.79
C CYS A 5 -8.81 -13.40 -9.15
N ALA A 6 -8.42 -12.50 -8.25
CA ALA A 6 -7.28 -11.59 -8.45
C ALA A 6 -5.94 -12.35 -8.51
N CYS A 7 -5.75 -13.38 -7.70
CA CYS A 7 -4.55 -14.23 -7.76
C CYS A 7 -4.46 -15.06 -9.07
N ARG A 8 -5.58 -15.39 -9.72
CA ARG A 8 -5.57 -16.14 -10.99
C ARG A 8 -5.31 -15.28 -12.23
N ALA A 9 -5.67 -14.00 -12.21
CA ALA A 9 -5.48 -13.12 -13.36
C ALA A 9 -4.03 -12.64 -13.54
N ILE A 10 -3.21 -12.67 -12.47
CA ILE A 10 -1.80 -12.22 -12.51
C ILE A 10 -0.84 -13.37 -12.93
N SER A 11 -1.33 -14.61 -13.02
CA SER A 11 -0.52 -15.80 -13.34
C SER A 11 -0.31 -16.05 -14.85
N LEU A 12 -0.60 -15.08 -15.73
CA LEU A 12 -0.42 -15.19 -17.18
C LEU A 12 0.70 -14.26 -17.70
N HIS A 13 1.89 -14.37 -17.11
CA HIS A 13 3.13 -14.08 -17.81
C HIS A 13 4.11 -15.23 -17.54
N GLY A 14 4.66 -15.79 -18.63
CA GLY A 14 5.47 -17.01 -18.63
C GLY A 14 6.73 -16.93 -17.76
N PRO A 15 7.33 -18.08 -17.47
CA PRO A 15 8.36 -18.21 -16.45
C PRO A 15 9.67 -17.60 -16.96
N THR A 16 10.15 -16.57 -16.26
CA THR A 16 11.59 -16.31 -16.21
C THR A 16 12.17 -17.28 -15.18
N THR A 17 12.86 -18.30 -15.67
CA THR A 17 13.59 -19.27 -14.85
C THR A 17 14.71 -18.57 -14.07
N LEU A 18 14.41 -18.19 -12.83
CA LEU A 18 15.40 -17.99 -11.78
C LEU A 18 15.43 -19.27 -10.94
N GLN A 19 16.44 -20.11 -11.19
CA GLN A 19 16.71 -21.28 -10.38
C GLN A 19 17.13 -20.84 -8.97
N HIS A 20 16.24 -20.99 -8.01
CA HIS A 20 16.62 -21.10 -6.60
C HIS A 20 17.20 -22.49 -6.37
N LYS A 21 18.52 -22.56 -6.17
CA LYS A 21 19.25 -23.75 -5.76
C LYS A 21 19.04 -23.94 -4.25
N THR A 22 18.14 -24.84 -3.86
CA THR A 22 18.25 -25.55 -2.57
C THR A 22 19.38 -26.56 -2.69
N SER A 23 20.48 -26.35 -1.97
CA SER A 23 21.61 -27.28 -1.93
C SER A 23 21.71 -27.92 -0.55
N THR A 24 21.18 -29.12 -0.42
CA THR A 24 21.73 -30.15 0.47
C THR A 24 23.14 -30.51 -0.02
N LEU A 25 24.07 -30.66 0.93
CA LEU A 25 25.49 -31.00 0.71
C LEU A 25 25.68 -32.32 -0.04
N THR A 26 26.21 -32.24 -1.26
CA THR A 26 27.03 -33.30 -1.86
C THR A 26 28.19 -32.63 -2.61
N TRP A 27 29.42 -33.02 -2.27
CA TRP A 27 30.66 -32.54 -2.87
C TRP A 27 30.81 -33.09 -4.28
N ASP A 28 31.05 -32.20 -5.26
CA ASP A 28 31.68 -32.60 -6.51
C ASP A 28 32.57 -31.45 -7.03
N SER A 29 33.80 -31.81 -7.38
CA SER A 29 34.89 -30.94 -7.78
C SER A 29 34.86 -30.69 -9.29
N ASN A 30 34.47 -29.49 -9.73
CA ASN A 30 35.03 -28.79 -10.91
C ASN A 30 34.21 -27.54 -11.26
N SER A 31 34.77 -26.36 -11.03
CA SER A 31 34.71 -25.20 -11.93
C SER A 31 35.49 -24.03 -11.32
N ARG A 32 36.47 -23.53 -12.07
CA ARG A 32 37.21 -22.30 -11.80
C ARG A 32 36.41 -21.14 -12.40
N GLU A 33 35.94 -20.22 -11.57
CA GLU A 33 35.87 -18.78 -11.89
C GLU A 33 35.68 -18.00 -10.58
N GLY A 34 36.41 -16.90 -10.45
CA GLY A 34 36.83 -16.33 -9.18
C GLY A 34 35.74 -15.62 -8.38
N ASN A 35 35.71 -15.95 -7.09
CA ASN A 35 35.40 -15.02 -6.00
C ASN A 35 36.27 -15.45 -4.81
N ASN A 36 37.16 -14.57 -4.37
CA ASN A 36 37.98 -14.76 -3.18
C ASN A 36 37.08 -14.62 -1.94
N TYR A 37 36.48 -15.72 -1.50
CA TYR A 37 36.00 -15.89 -0.14
C TYR A 37 36.82 -17.00 0.49
N VAL A 38 37.80 -16.63 1.31
CA VAL A 38 38.52 -17.58 2.15
C VAL A 38 37.64 -17.80 3.38
N PRO A 39 37.18 -19.04 3.66
CA PRO A 39 36.47 -19.30 4.90
C PRO A 39 37.44 -19.08 6.07
N VAL A 40 37.04 -18.23 7.00
CA VAL A 40 37.75 -18.09 8.28
C VAL A 40 37.48 -19.37 9.07
N ASP A 41 38.56 -20.11 9.35
CA ASP A 41 38.55 -21.32 10.16
C ASP A 41 37.99 -21.00 11.56
N PRO A 42 36.96 -21.71 12.07
CA PRO A 42 36.34 -21.42 13.36
C PRO A 42 37.28 -21.54 14.59
N ASP A 43 38.51 -22.02 14.39
CA ASP A 43 39.50 -22.21 15.45
C ASP A 43 40.54 -21.06 15.56
N CYS A 44 40.35 -19.94 14.86
CA CYS A 44 41.21 -18.76 14.98
C CYS A 44 40.84 -17.91 16.22
N HIS A 45 41.59 -18.08 17.31
CA HIS A 45 41.49 -17.24 18.52
C HIS A 45 42.08 -15.83 18.28
N GLU A 46 41.46 -14.81 18.89
CA GLU A 46 41.79 -13.38 18.74
C GLU A 46 43.20 -12.99 19.24
N ASP A 47 43.87 -13.86 20.00
CA ASP A 47 45.19 -13.59 20.57
C ASP A 47 46.32 -14.36 19.84
N GLY A 48 46.75 -13.84 18.70
CA GLY A 48 48.13 -14.01 18.23
C GLY A 48 48.58 -15.36 17.64
N VAL A 49 48.50 -15.46 16.32
CA VAL A 49 49.48 -16.06 15.37
C VAL A 49 50.18 -17.38 15.76
N VAL A 50 49.48 -18.51 15.66
CA VAL A 50 50.09 -19.73 15.11
C VAL A 50 49.05 -20.45 14.25
N CYS A 51 49.24 -20.48 12.94
CA CYS A 51 48.45 -21.32 12.07
C CYS A 51 48.86 -22.78 12.33
N HIS A 52 47.98 -23.57 12.96
CA HIS A 52 48.24 -24.97 13.34
C HIS A 52 48.75 -25.82 12.16
N PHE A 53 48.30 -25.50 10.95
CA PHE A 53 48.77 -26.11 9.70
C PHE A 53 50.30 -26.03 9.53
N TYR A 54 50.90 -24.86 9.78
CA TYR A 54 52.36 -24.67 9.64
C TYR A 54 53.15 -25.23 10.82
N LYS A 55 52.52 -25.39 11.99
CA LYS A 55 53.13 -26.07 13.13
C LYS A 55 53.31 -27.57 12.87
N GLU A 56 52.37 -28.19 12.16
CA GLU A 56 52.44 -29.60 11.79
C GLU A 56 53.28 -29.86 10.52
N HIS A 57 53.50 -28.84 9.67
CA HIS A 57 54.17 -28.97 8.37
C HIS A 57 55.32 -27.95 8.20
N ALA A 58 56.23 -27.88 9.19
CA ALA A 58 57.32 -26.89 9.24
C ALA A 58 58.27 -26.96 8.01
N ASP A 59 58.35 -28.11 7.37
CA ASP A 59 59.11 -28.40 6.16
C ASP A 59 58.60 -27.68 4.90
N PHE A 60 57.33 -27.25 4.87
CA PHE A 60 56.79 -26.38 3.82
C PHE A 60 57.29 -24.94 3.92
N CYS A 61 57.64 -24.46 5.12
CA CYS A 61 58.18 -23.11 5.32
C CYS A 61 59.69 -23.03 5.03
N ALA A 62 60.43 -24.14 5.19
CA ALA A 62 61.87 -24.20 5.00
C ALA A 62 62.31 -24.30 3.53
N LYS A 63 61.45 -24.77 2.63
CA LYS A 63 61.68 -24.77 1.19
C LYS A 63 61.01 -23.55 0.59
N GLY A 64 61.73 -22.43 0.48
CA GLY A 64 61.23 -21.21 -0.14
C GLY A 64 60.66 -21.48 -1.53
N MET A 65 59.35 -21.68 -1.62
CA MET A 65 58.62 -21.76 -2.87
C MET A 65 58.14 -20.35 -3.20
N ASN A 66 58.72 -19.78 -4.25
CA ASN A 66 58.32 -18.49 -4.81
C ASN A 66 57.01 -18.63 -5.61
N ASP A 67 55.93 -19.03 -4.95
CA ASP A 67 54.60 -19.05 -5.56
C ASP A 67 53.81 -17.80 -5.08
N PRO A 68 53.48 -16.84 -5.97
CA PRO A 68 52.91 -15.54 -5.58
C PRO A 68 51.55 -15.62 -4.89
N TRP A 69 50.89 -16.78 -4.92
CA TRP A 69 49.56 -17.01 -4.36
C TRP A 69 49.57 -17.52 -2.91
N LEU A 70 50.75 -17.81 -2.35
CA LEU A 70 50.94 -18.34 -0.99
C LEU A 70 51.60 -17.33 -0.03
N ASN A 71 51.53 -16.03 -0.36
CA ASN A 71 51.99 -14.97 0.52
C ASN A 71 50.97 -14.72 1.64
N CYS A 72 51.16 -15.38 2.78
CA CYS A 72 50.48 -15.01 4.01
C CYS A 72 50.93 -13.59 4.41
N CYS A 73 50.00 -12.63 4.42
CA CYS A 73 50.28 -11.19 4.63
C CYS A 73 50.89 -10.83 6.00
N THR A 74 51.11 -11.78 6.90
CA THR A 74 51.61 -11.51 8.25
C THR A 74 53.12 -11.67 8.43
N CYS A 75 53.85 -12.20 7.44
CA CYS A 75 55.29 -12.44 7.53
C CYS A 75 56.13 -11.49 6.65
N GLY A 76 55.76 -10.20 6.58
CA GLY A 76 56.58 -9.14 5.96
C GLY A 76 57.96 -8.90 6.60
N GLY A 77 58.38 -9.76 7.53
CA GLY A 77 59.73 -9.83 8.08
C GLY A 77 59.94 -11.24 8.60
N GLY A 78 61.06 -11.87 8.19
CA GLY A 78 61.34 -13.28 8.47
C GLY A 78 61.07 -13.68 9.91
N SER A 79 60.21 -14.69 10.10
CA SER A 79 60.11 -15.42 11.36
C SER A 79 61.36 -16.29 11.53
N THR A 80 61.86 -16.39 12.75
CA THR A 80 62.86 -17.41 13.08
C THR A 80 62.22 -18.80 13.00
N PHE A 81 63.04 -19.85 12.96
CA PHE A 81 62.59 -21.25 12.84
C PHE A 81 61.61 -21.70 13.95
N ASN A 82 61.46 -20.91 15.02
CA ASN A 82 60.59 -21.19 16.16
C ASN A 82 59.25 -20.44 16.14
N GLY A 83 58.93 -19.67 15.10
CA GLY A 83 57.64 -18.97 14.98
C GLY A 83 57.48 -17.76 15.92
N GLU A 84 58.52 -17.34 16.62
CA GLU A 84 58.48 -16.13 17.44
C GLU A 84 58.60 -14.89 16.56
N ARG A 85 57.70 -13.92 16.79
CA ARG A 85 57.77 -12.60 16.17
C ARG A 85 59.09 -11.96 16.61
N PRO A 86 59.93 -11.43 15.70
CA PRO A 86 61.14 -10.72 16.11
C PRO A 86 60.73 -9.60 17.05
N THR A 87 61.18 -9.64 18.30
CA THR A 87 61.12 -8.47 19.19
C THR A 87 61.74 -7.32 18.42
N THR A 88 60.95 -6.29 18.16
CA THR A 88 61.37 -5.09 17.43
C THR A 88 62.71 -4.62 17.97
N THR A 89 63.80 -4.91 17.27
CA THR A 89 65.05 -4.23 17.49
C THR A 89 64.76 -2.75 17.19
N PRO A 90 65.20 -1.82 18.06
CA PRO A 90 65.04 -0.40 17.78
C PRO A 90 65.59 -0.14 16.38
N ARG A 91 64.82 0.59 15.55
CA ARG A 91 65.24 0.98 14.20
C ARG A 91 66.72 1.38 14.28
N PRO A 92 67.61 0.78 13.48
CA PRO A 92 68.99 1.24 13.44
C PRO A 92 68.93 2.71 13.02
N THR A 93 69.24 3.59 13.97
CA THR A 93 69.60 4.98 13.69
C THR A 93 70.89 4.86 12.90
N VAL A 94 70.77 4.87 11.58
CA VAL A 94 71.91 5.03 10.70
C VAL A 94 72.37 6.47 10.90
N ASP A 95 73.20 6.67 11.92
CA ASP A 95 74.02 7.88 12.05
C ASP A 95 74.97 7.86 10.86
N ILE A 96 74.57 8.50 9.76
CA ILE A 96 75.47 8.78 8.64
C ILE A 96 76.42 9.87 9.14
N PRO A 97 77.69 9.55 9.48
CA PRO A 97 78.60 10.54 10.03
C PRO A 97 78.98 11.48 8.89
N GLY A 98 78.55 12.75 8.99
CA GLY A 98 78.94 13.79 8.04
C GLY A 98 77.83 14.43 7.20
N LEU A 99 76.54 14.26 7.53
CA LEU A 99 75.46 15.06 6.90
C LEU A 99 75.09 16.34 7.69
N SER A 100 75.57 16.53 8.91
CA SER A 100 75.17 17.61 9.82
C SER A 100 75.57 19.03 9.39
N TRP A 101 76.40 19.18 8.36
CA TRP A 101 76.86 20.48 7.85
C TRP A 101 76.08 21.00 6.64
N LEU A 102 75.09 20.24 6.14
CA LEU A 102 74.24 20.70 5.04
C LEU A 102 73.28 21.79 5.52
N PRO A 103 73.40 23.05 5.06
CA PRO A 103 72.50 24.13 5.42
C PRO A 103 71.11 23.83 4.85
N GLY A 104 70.23 23.25 5.67
CA GLY A 104 68.88 22.86 5.26
C GLY A 104 68.24 21.76 6.12
N ILE A 105 69.02 20.91 6.80
CA ILE A 105 68.48 19.78 7.57
C ILE A 105 67.63 20.25 8.77
N HIS A 106 68.07 21.28 9.49
CA HIS A 106 67.26 21.88 10.56
C HIS A 106 65.94 22.49 10.06
N SER A 107 65.90 22.94 8.80
CA SER A 107 64.66 23.41 8.18
C SER A 107 63.70 22.25 7.91
N VAL A 108 64.22 21.08 7.52
CA VAL A 108 63.43 19.87 7.26
C VAL A 108 62.89 19.27 8.57
N GLU A 109 63.70 19.15 9.62
CA GLU A 109 63.21 18.67 10.94
C GLU A 109 62.11 19.56 11.52
N LYS A 110 62.25 20.88 11.35
CA LYS A 110 61.22 21.84 11.76
C LYS A 110 59.95 21.73 10.91
N GLN A 111 60.06 21.37 9.62
CA GLN A 111 58.90 21.11 8.77
C GLN A 111 58.23 19.77 9.10
N ILE A 112 59.00 18.72 9.39
CA ILE A 112 58.47 17.40 9.78
C ILE A 112 57.73 17.50 11.11
N SER A 113 58.33 18.10 12.14
CA SER A 113 57.66 18.31 13.43
C SER A 113 56.38 19.13 13.29
N LYS A 114 56.37 20.15 12.43
CA LYS A 114 55.16 20.93 12.13
C LYS A 114 54.11 20.10 11.38
N MET A 115 54.50 19.24 10.44
CA MET A 115 53.57 18.32 9.75
C MET A 115 53.01 17.26 10.71
N GLU A 116 53.84 16.70 11.59
CA GLU A 116 53.43 15.72 12.59
C GLU A 116 52.44 16.34 13.58
N GLU A 117 52.68 17.56 14.03
CA GLU A 117 51.75 18.31 14.87
C GLU A 117 50.43 18.64 14.14
N GLN A 118 50.49 18.89 12.83
CA GLN A 118 49.31 19.03 11.98
C GLN A 118 48.58 17.70 11.71
N MET A 119 49.27 16.56 11.79
CA MET A 119 48.70 15.22 11.57
C MET A 119 48.08 14.59 12.83
N LYS A 120 48.53 14.96 14.03
CA LYS A 120 47.95 14.46 15.31
C LYS A 120 46.41 14.51 15.39
N PRO A 121 45.72 15.64 15.07
CA PRO A 121 44.26 15.65 15.10
C PRO A 121 43.62 14.72 14.06
N PHE A 122 44.30 14.49 12.93
CA PHE A 122 43.87 13.52 11.92
C PHE A 122 44.04 12.07 12.41
N GLU A 123 45.17 11.73 13.04
CA GLU A 123 45.38 10.40 13.64
C GLU A 123 44.37 10.10 14.76
N GLN A 124 44.08 11.09 15.62
CA GLN A 124 43.03 10.95 16.64
C GLN A 124 41.66 10.71 16.01
N SER A 125 41.32 11.49 14.98
CA SER A 125 40.06 11.30 14.22
C SER A 125 40.00 9.90 13.59
N MET A 126 41.08 9.43 12.96
CA MET A 126 41.15 8.08 12.39
C MET A 126 41.01 6.98 13.44
N HIS A 127 41.61 7.15 14.62
CA HIS A 127 41.50 6.18 15.71
C HIS A 127 40.06 6.11 16.26
N GLU A 128 39.38 7.24 16.40
CA GLU A 128 37.96 7.29 16.77
C GLU A 128 37.08 6.58 15.73
N VAL A 129 37.35 6.81 14.44
CA VAL A 129 36.67 6.13 13.33
C VAL A 129 36.88 4.61 13.40
N TYR A 130 38.12 4.14 13.54
CA TYR A 130 38.39 2.70 13.66
C TYR A 130 37.78 2.08 14.91
N LYS A 131 37.80 2.79 16.04
CA LYS A 131 37.16 2.34 17.28
C LYS A 131 35.65 2.17 17.09
N GLY A 132 35.01 3.11 16.38
CA GLY A 132 33.59 3.03 16.04
C GLY A 132 33.26 1.91 15.05
N LEU A 133 34.09 1.73 14.02
CA LEU A 133 33.95 0.62 13.05
C LEU A 133 34.07 -0.76 13.71
N ASN A 134 34.92 -0.87 14.74
CA ASN A 134 35.11 -2.10 15.51
C ASN A 134 34.12 -2.24 16.67
N ALA A 135 33.16 -1.31 16.83
CA ALA A 135 32.13 -1.45 17.84
C ALA A 135 31.22 -2.65 17.46
N PRO A 136 30.93 -3.55 18.42
CA PRO A 136 30.19 -4.79 18.13
C PRO A 136 28.76 -4.52 17.61
N ASP A 137 28.23 -3.33 17.85
CA ASP A 137 26.92 -2.87 17.43
C ASP A 137 26.93 -2.09 16.11
N PHE A 138 28.07 -1.84 15.47
CA PHE A 138 28.14 -1.02 14.26
C PHE A 138 27.23 -1.53 13.12
N ASN A 139 27.16 -2.85 12.94
CA ASN A 139 26.30 -3.52 11.95
C ASN A 139 25.05 -4.17 12.58
N ALA A 140 24.78 -3.93 13.87
CA ALA A 140 23.60 -4.49 14.51
C ALA A 140 22.34 -3.86 13.92
N PRO A 141 21.34 -4.65 13.49
CA PRO A 141 20.12 -4.12 12.89
C PRO A 141 19.42 -3.15 13.85
N PRO A 142 18.73 -2.12 13.34
CA PRO A 142 18.02 -1.18 14.20
C PRO A 142 16.94 -1.90 15.01
N GLU A 143 16.93 -1.72 16.32
CA GLU A 143 15.87 -2.24 17.16
C GLU A 143 14.60 -1.40 17.00
N LEU A 144 13.43 -2.07 17.00
CA LEU A 144 12.12 -1.46 16.90
C LEU A 144 11.35 -1.71 18.19
N GLU A 145 10.81 -0.67 18.83
CA GLU A 145 10.10 -0.77 20.12
C GLU A 145 8.67 -1.36 20.00
N GLY A 146 8.16 -1.56 18.78
CA GLY A 146 6.81 -2.12 18.54
C GLY A 146 6.68 -3.64 18.73
N ASN A 147 5.47 -4.19 18.54
CA ASN A 147 5.19 -5.62 18.76
C ASN A 147 6.03 -6.55 17.87
N SER A 148 6.30 -7.77 18.33
CA SER A 148 7.02 -8.74 17.50
C SER A 148 6.20 -9.13 16.27
N LEU A 149 6.87 -9.50 15.17
CA LEU A 149 6.19 -9.91 13.93
C LEU A 149 5.18 -11.04 14.16
N VAL A 150 5.50 -11.98 15.05
CA VAL A 150 4.63 -13.09 15.44
C VAL A 150 3.36 -12.59 16.14
N GLN A 151 3.48 -11.62 17.05
CA GLN A 151 2.33 -11.00 17.72
C GLN A 151 1.44 -10.25 16.72
N VAL A 152 2.05 -9.49 15.81
CA VAL A 152 1.33 -8.76 14.77
C VAL A 152 0.54 -9.73 13.87
N ASN A 153 1.18 -10.80 13.39
CA ASN A 153 0.54 -11.80 12.55
C ASN A 153 -0.62 -12.52 13.27
N TRP A 154 -0.44 -12.86 14.55
CA TRP A 154 -1.52 -13.44 15.37
C TRP A 154 -2.70 -12.49 15.55
N ALA A 155 -2.43 -11.20 15.81
CA ALA A 155 -3.46 -10.19 15.92
C ALA A 155 -4.24 -10.04 14.60
N VAL A 156 -3.55 -9.97 13.46
CA VAL A 156 -4.17 -9.91 12.13
C VAL A 156 -5.06 -11.13 11.88
N PHE A 157 -4.56 -12.34 12.17
CA PHE A 157 -5.34 -13.57 12.02
C PHE A 157 -6.63 -13.52 12.87
N LEU A 158 -6.52 -13.13 14.15
CA LEU A 158 -7.66 -13.02 15.06
C LEU A 158 -8.68 -11.98 14.57
N ILE A 159 -8.22 -10.83 14.08
CA ILE A 159 -9.10 -9.80 13.50
C ILE A 159 -9.88 -10.37 12.31
N ILE A 160 -9.21 -11.07 11.39
CA ILE A 160 -9.86 -11.70 10.22
C ILE A 160 -10.91 -12.71 10.68
N VAL A 161 -10.58 -13.59 11.64
CA VAL A 161 -11.50 -14.60 12.16
C VAL A 161 -12.73 -13.97 12.80
N ILE A 162 -12.55 -12.91 13.62
CA ILE A 162 -13.66 -12.21 14.29
C ILE A 162 -14.57 -11.54 13.26
N VAL A 163 -14.02 -10.80 12.30
CA VAL A 163 -14.81 -10.09 11.29
C VAL A 163 -15.52 -11.05 10.35
N ALA A 164 -14.82 -12.07 9.86
CA ALA A 164 -15.41 -13.08 8.98
C ALA A 164 -16.50 -13.88 9.72
N GLY A 165 -16.20 -14.34 10.94
CA GLY A 165 -17.16 -15.06 11.79
C GLY A 165 -18.41 -14.24 12.09
N GLY A 166 -18.25 -12.98 12.50
CA GLY A 166 -19.37 -12.07 12.75
C GLY A 166 -20.21 -11.80 11.49
N THR A 167 -19.57 -11.66 10.34
CA THR A 167 -20.27 -11.47 9.06
C THR A 167 -21.09 -12.71 8.69
N VAL A 168 -20.53 -13.91 8.85
CA VAL A 168 -21.21 -15.18 8.60
C VAL A 168 -22.39 -15.37 9.56
N VAL A 169 -22.22 -15.05 10.84
CA VAL A 169 -23.31 -15.08 11.83
C VAL A 169 -24.42 -14.13 11.42
N GLY A 170 -24.12 -12.89 11.05
CA GLY A 170 -25.14 -11.94 10.60
C GLY A 170 -25.85 -12.38 9.33
N TRP A 171 -25.13 -12.98 8.38
CA TRP A 171 -25.75 -13.56 7.18
C TRP A 171 -26.68 -14.73 7.54
N PHE A 172 -26.29 -15.58 8.50
CA PHE A 172 -27.15 -16.65 8.99
C PHE A 172 -28.40 -16.11 9.72
N CYS A 173 -28.28 -15.04 10.51
CA CYS A 173 -29.42 -14.35 11.12
C CYS A 173 -30.41 -13.81 10.08
N ASP A 174 -29.90 -13.29 8.95
CA ASP A 174 -30.73 -12.86 7.83
C ASP A 174 -31.46 -14.07 7.18
N LEU A 175 -30.79 -15.23 7.04
CA LEU A 175 -31.38 -16.46 6.48
C LEU A 175 -32.46 -17.09 7.37
N VAL A 176 -32.24 -17.15 8.69
CA VAL A 176 -33.18 -17.78 9.63
C VAL A 176 -34.44 -16.93 9.86
N GLY A 177 -34.50 -15.72 9.30
CA GLY A 177 -35.65 -14.83 9.46
C GLY A 177 -35.73 -14.20 10.85
N LEU A 178 -34.59 -14.12 11.55
CA LEU A 178 -34.42 -13.12 12.61
C LEU A 178 -34.28 -11.72 12.00
N GLY A 179 -33.82 -11.65 10.74
CA GLY A 179 -34.00 -10.49 9.88
C GLY A 179 -35.47 -10.26 9.48
N PRO A 180 -35.80 -9.11 8.89
CA PRO A 180 -37.15 -8.85 8.39
C PRO A 180 -37.55 -9.97 7.44
N LYS A 181 -38.60 -10.73 7.78
CA LYS A 181 -39.09 -11.79 6.90
C LYS A 181 -39.36 -11.17 5.52
N PRO A 182 -38.75 -11.67 4.43
CA PRO A 182 -39.27 -11.36 3.13
C PRO A 182 -40.75 -11.77 3.15
N PRO A 183 -41.69 -10.90 2.74
CA PRO A 183 -43.08 -11.27 2.67
C PRO A 183 -43.16 -12.56 1.87
N SER A 184 -43.97 -13.47 2.39
CA SER A 184 -44.23 -14.78 1.81
C SER A 184 -44.45 -14.60 0.32
N VAL A 185 -43.52 -15.20 -0.43
CA VAL A 185 -43.55 -15.30 -1.89
C VAL A 185 -44.69 -16.24 -2.24
N ASP A 186 -45.92 -15.75 -2.10
CA ASP A 186 -47.05 -16.32 -2.82
C ASP A 186 -46.96 -15.76 -4.25
N GLY A 187 -46.00 -16.30 -5.02
CA GLY A 187 -46.13 -16.40 -6.47
C GLY A 187 -45.47 -15.39 -7.42
N GLY A 188 -44.46 -14.58 -7.05
CA GLY A 188 -43.89 -13.65 -8.05
C GLY A 188 -42.50 -13.03 -7.80
N LEU A 189 -41.51 -13.56 -8.53
CA LEU A 189 -40.18 -12.99 -8.89
C LEU A 189 -39.11 -12.67 -7.81
N PRO A 190 -37.87 -13.20 -7.97
CA PRO A 190 -36.72 -12.95 -7.08
C PRO A 190 -36.13 -11.52 -7.15
N GLY A 191 -36.78 -10.57 -7.84
CA GLY A 191 -36.37 -9.16 -7.88
C GLY A 191 -36.98 -8.30 -6.77
N ALA A 192 -38.02 -8.77 -6.09
CA ALA A 192 -38.75 -8.01 -5.07
C ALA A 192 -38.13 -8.10 -3.66
N TYR A 193 -37.05 -8.87 -3.46
CA TYR A 193 -36.40 -9.07 -2.16
C TYR A 193 -36.00 -7.76 -1.44
N HIS A 194 -35.80 -6.66 -2.16
CA HIS A 194 -35.43 -5.37 -1.56
C HIS A 194 -36.61 -4.47 -1.15
N ALA A 195 -37.79 -4.62 -1.75
CA ALA A 195 -38.94 -3.76 -1.43
C ALA A 195 -39.66 -4.17 -0.14
N ALA A 196 -39.29 -5.34 0.39
CA ALA A 196 -40.20 -6.18 1.13
C ALA A 196 -39.73 -6.39 2.59
N SER A 197 -38.44 -6.19 2.86
CA SER A 197 -37.81 -6.31 4.18
C SER A 197 -38.09 -5.12 5.13
N GLY A 198 -39.17 -4.36 4.91
CA GLY A 198 -39.47 -3.16 5.69
C GLY A 198 -38.32 -2.15 5.67
N GLY A 199 -37.46 -2.19 4.66
CA GLY A 199 -36.32 -1.30 4.53
C GLY A 199 -35.26 -1.39 5.63
N ARG A 200 -35.28 -2.30 6.61
CA ARG A 200 -34.24 -2.37 7.67
C ARG A 200 -32.87 -2.77 7.09
N PRO A 201 -31.74 -2.34 7.70
CA PRO A 201 -30.42 -2.80 7.28
C PRO A 201 -30.27 -4.30 7.54
N PRO A 202 -29.57 -5.04 6.67
CA PRO A 202 -29.35 -6.47 6.88
C PRO A 202 -28.46 -6.69 8.11
N ALA A 203 -28.67 -7.80 8.83
CA ALA A 203 -27.99 -8.11 10.08
C ALA A 203 -26.47 -8.24 9.87
N TRP A 204 -26.02 -8.83 8.75
CA TRP A 204 -24.59 -8.92 8.43
C TRP A 204 -23.92 -7.54 8.36
N SER A 205 -24.59 -6.53 7.79
CA SER A 205 -24.04 -5.19 7.66
C SER A 205 -23.96 -4.52 9.04
N THR A 206 -25.00 -4.68 9.85
CA THR A 206 -25.06 -4.10 11.20
C THR A 206 -23.99 -4.72 12.12
N ILE A 207 -23.81 -6.04 12.10
CA ILE A 207 -22.77 -6.73 12.88
C ILE A 207 -21.37 -6.31 12.39
N MET A 208 -21.15 -6.27 11.08
CA MET A 208 -19.88 -5.80 10.51
C MET A 208 -19.57 -4.35 10.92
N LEU A 209 -20.58 -3.48 10.94
CA LEU A 209 -20.45 -2.09 11.41
C LEU A 209 -20.04 -2.06 12.89
N ILE A 210 -20.75 -2.78 13.77
CA ILE A 210 -20.43 -2.82 15.22
C ILE A 210 -19.01 -3.32 15.45
N LEU A 211 -18.64 -4.45 14.84
CA LEU A 211 -17.30 -5.02 14.96
C LEU A 211 -16.23 -4.04 14.47
N SER A 212 -16.49 -3.31 13.38
CA SER A 212 -15.55 -2.31 12.88
C SER A 212 -15.29 -1.20 13.91
N TYR A 213 -16.31 -0.71 14.61
CA TYR A 213 -16.13 0.33 15.64
C TYR A 213 -15.50 -0.20 16.92
N VAL A 214 -15.69 -1.48 17.26
CA VAL A 214 -14.92 -2.12 18.33
C VAL A 214 -13.43 -2.15 17.99
N LEU A 215 -13.08 -2.39 16.71
CA LEU A 215 -11.69 -2.35 16.22
C LEU A 215 -11.12 -0.94 16.08
N LEU A 216 -11.96 0.10 15.98
CA LEU A 216 -11.50 1.49 15.93
C LEU A 216 -10.72 1.88 17.19
N VAL A 217 -11.19 1.46 18.38
CA VAL A 217 -10.54 1.80 19.66
C VAL A 217 -9.08 1.32 19.71
N PRO A 218 -8.76 0.02 19.54
CA PRO A 218 -7.37 -0.42 19.47
C PRO A 218 -6.64 0.15 18.25
N GLY A 219 -7.33 0.44 17.15
CA GLY A 219 -6.73 1.13 16.00
C GLY A 219 -6.21 2.55 16.32
N LEU A 220 -6.83 3.24 17.28
CA LEU A 220 -6.41 4.57 17.74
C LEU A 220 -5.36 4.50 18.85
N THR A 221 -5.45 3.51 19.75
CA THR A 221 -4.63 3.45 20.97
C THR A 221 -3.37 2.60 20.83
N GLN A 222 -3.35 1.62 19.92
CA GLN A 222 -2.17 0.77 19.69
C GLN A 222 -1.20 1.42 18.71
N VAL A 223 0.04 0.93 18.70
CA VAL A 223 1.09 1.37 17.78
C VAL A 223 0.60 1.16 16.34
N LEU A 224 0.69 2.20 15.50
CA LEU A 224 0.34 2.13 14.09
C LEU A 224 1.53 1.64 13.27
N PHE A 225 2.67 2.30 13.45
CA PHE A 225 3.92 1.98 12.79
C PHE A 225 5.08 2.30 13.73
N SER A 226 6.20 1.64 13.48
CA SER A 226 7.46 1.90 14.16
C SER A 226 8.56 1.91 13.11
N PHE A 227 9.44 2.91 13.18
CA PHE A 227 10.62 2.95 12.33
C PHE A 227 11.84 3.49 13.07
N ASN A 228 13.01 3.06 12.63
CA ASN A 228 14.31 3.48 13.12
C ASN A 228 15.24 3.66 11.91
N ILE A 229 15.95 4.80 11.88
CA ILE A 229 16.88 5.16 10.82
C ILE A 229 18.22 5.44 11.48
N VAL A 230 19.21 4.63 11.12
CA VAL A 230 20.56 4.69 11.64
C VAL A 230 21.49 4.99 10.49
N VAL A 231 22.26 6.08 10.61
CA VAL A 231 23.25 6.46 9.62
C VAL A 231 24.63 6.18 10.20
N ASN A 232 25.35 5.28 9.55
CA ASN A 232 26.72 4.91 9.89
C ASN A 232 27.69 5.77 9.07
N VAL A 233 28.35 6.72 9.73
CA VAL A 233 29.32 7.62 9.11
C VAL A 233 30.64 7.48 9.83
N LEU A 234 31.63 6.89 9.15
CA LEU A 234 33.01 6.81 9.65
C LEU A 234 33.09 6.16 11.05
N GLY A 235 32.49 4.97 11.21
CA GLY A 235 32.47 4.29 12.50
C GLY A 235 31.51 4.88 13.55
N HIS A 236 30.95 6.06 13.31
CA HIS A 236 29.92 6.61 14.19
C HIS A 236 28.53 6.15 13.75
N ARG A 237 27.82 5.51 14.68
CA ARG A 237 26.41 5.17 14.57
C ARG A 237 25.57 6.36 15.01
N ILE A 238 24.81 6.97 14.09
CA ILE A 238 23.98 8.13 14.36
C ILE A 238 22.52 7.73 14.17
N ASP A 239 21.78 7.65 15.27
CA ASP A 239 20.35 7.42 15.22
C ASP A 239 19.64 8.74 14.89
N VAL A 240 18.89 8.76 13.79
CA VAL A 240 18.08 9.92 13.38
C VAL A 240 16.78 9.89 14.20
N GLN A 241 16.89 10.36 15.45
CA GLN A 241 15.78 10.35 16.41
C GLN A 241 15.04 11.69 16.44
N PRO A 242 13.70 11.68 16.44
CA PRO A 242 12.91 12.91 16.59
C PRO A 242 12.92 13.46 18.02
N GLU A 243 13.17 12.62 19.02
CA GLU A 243 13.17 13.00 20.44
C GLU A 243 14.32 12.30 21.19
N LYS A 244 15.00 13.02 22.09
CA LYS A 244 16.15 12.50 22.83
C LYS A 244 15.71 11.37 23.78
N GLY A 245 16.24 10.17 23.61
CA GLY A 245 16.09 9.07 24.56
C GLY A 245 15.17 7.92 24.12
N HIS A 246 14.68 7.92 22.88
CA HIS A 246 13.90 6.82 22.30
C HIS A 246 14.63 6.21 21.12
N VAL A 247 14.84 4.89 21.14
CA VAL A 247 15.66 4.20 20.12
C VAL A 247 14.96 4.18 18.76
N ALA A 248 13.63 4.13 18.76
CA ALA A 248 12.82 4.10 17.56
C ALA A 248 11.68 5.14 17.62
N CYS A 249 11.26 5.63 16.46
CA CYS A 249 10.04 6.40 16.31
C CYS A 249 8.85 5.45 16.27
N THR A 250 8.15 5.31 17.40
CA THR A 250 7.00 4.42 17.55
C THR A 250 5.76 5.25 17.83
N GLU A 251 4.85 5.30 16.86
CA GLU A 251 3.74 6.25 16.89
C GLU A 251 2.38 5.55 17.03
N THR A 252 1.59 6.03 17.99
CA THR A 252 0.14 5.82 18.07
C THR A 252 -0.57 7.03 17.45
N VAL A 253 -1.87 6.96 17.13
CA VAL A 253 -2.59 8.15 16.63
C VAL A 253 -2.54 9.28 17.65
N THR A 254 -2.73 8.95 18.93
CA THR A 254 -2.66 9.91 20.03
C THR A 254 -1.26 10.49 20.24
N GLY A 255 -0.22 9.65 20.08
CA GLY A 255 1.18 10.07 20.15
C GLY A 255 1.53 11.04 19.03
N LEU A 256 1.15 10.71 17.80
CA LEU A 256 1.37 11.55 16.63
C LEU A 256 0.65 12.91 16.74
N VAL A 257 -0.60 12.91 17.23
CA VAL A 257 -1.35 14.16 17.47
C VAL A 257 -0.66 15.01 18.54
N HIS A 258 -0.23 14.41 19.65
CA HIS A 258 0.49 15.12 20.69
C HIS A 258 1.82 15.69 20.19
N LEU A 259 2.55 14.93 19.37
CA LEU A 259 3.80 15.35 18.76
C LEU A 259 3.59 16.50 17.76
N LEU A 260 2.54 16.44 16.94
CA LEU A 260 2.16 17.53 16.03
C LEU A 260 1.78 18.80 16.78
N GLU A 261 1.09 18.69 17.91
CA GLU A 261 0.74 19.83 18.75
C GLU A 261 1.99 20.45 19.39
N LYS A 262 2.86 19.63 19.99
CA LYS A 262 4.11 20.05 20.66
C LYS A 262 5.09 20.73 19.69
N THR A 263 5.14 20.27 18.44
CA THR A 263 6.01 20.81 17.39
C THR A 263 5.42 22.04 16.69
N GLY A 264 4.18 22.41 17.02
CA GLY A 264 3.51 23.62 16.52
C GLY A 264 2.67 23.43 15.25
N SER A 265 2.51 22.21 14.73
CA SER A 265 1.60 21.91 13.61
C SER A 265 0.20 21.57 14.11
N ARG A 266 -0.48 22.60 14.64
CA ARG A 266 -1.88 22.51 15.07
C ARG A 266 -2.80 22.09 13.93
N THR A 267 -2.57 22.59 12.72
CA THR A 267 -3.37 22.22 11.55
C THR A 267 -3.22 20.74 11.21
N GLY A 268 -2.01 20.18 11.28
CA GLY A 268 -1.78 18.75 11.05
C GLY A 268 -2.48 17.89 12.12
N ALA A 269 -2.31 18.26 13.40
CA ALA A 269 -3.00 17.59 14.51
C ALA A 269 -4.53 17.60 14.33
N VAL A 270 -5.11 18.74 13.96
CA VAL A 270 -6.55 18.87 13.71
C VAL A 270 -7.00 18.01 12.53
N LEU A 271 -6.22 17.94 11.44
CA LEU A 271 -6.56 17.09 10.28
C LEU A 271 -6.56 15.60 10.65
N ILE A 272 -5.57 15.12 11.40
CA ILE A 272 -5.53 13.72 11.85
C ILE A 272 -6.70 13.42 12.79
N VAL A 273 -6.98 14.28 13.77
CA VAL A 273 -8.13 14.11 14.66
C VAL A 273 -9.45 14.14 13.89
N LEU A 274 -9.56 15.02 12.88
CA LEU A 274 -10.74 15.12 12.03
C LEU A 274 -11.01 13.80 11.31
N TYR A 275 -10.00 13.21 10.65
CA TYR A 275 -10.18 11.97 9.90
C TYR A 275 -10.27 10.72 10.79
N ALA A 276 -9.44 10.62 11.82
CA ALA A 276 -9.35 9.43 12.66
C ALA A 276 -10.47 9.32 13.71
N VAL A 277 -11.03 10.45 14.18
CA VAL A 277 -12.01 10.47 15.28
C VAL A 277 -13.32 11.14 14.87
N VAL A 278 -13.27 12.37 14.36
CA VAL A 278 -14.49 13.16 14.11
C VAL A 278 -15.33 12.55 13.00
N VAL A 279 -14.73 12.17 11.86
CA VAL A 279 -15.45 11.56 10.73
C VAL A 279 -16.16 10.26 11.15
N PRO A 280 -15.52 9.30 11.85
CA PRO A 280 -16.21 8.13 12.42
C PRO A 280 -17.37 8.48 13.36
N VAL A 281 -17.20 9.45 14.27
CA VAL A 281 -18.25 9.85 15.22
C VAL A 281 -19.44 10.48 14.50
N VAL A 282 -19.19 11.43 13.60
CA VAL A 282 -20.24 12.06 12.77
C VAL A 282 -20.98 11.01 11.96
N LYS A 283 -20.27 10.01 11.41
CA LYS A 283 -20.89 8.89 10.72
C LYS A 283 -21.87 8.11 11.62
N LEU A 284 -21.49 7.75 12.84
CA LEU A 284 -22.39 7.05 13.76
C LEU A 284 -23.63 7.89 14.09
N LEU A 285 -23.45 9.19 14.34
CA LEU A 285 -24.55 10.10 14.63
C LEU A 285 -25.53 10.19 13.45
N LEU A 286 -25.01 10.34 12.22
CA LEU A 286 -25.83 10.37 11.01
C LEU A 286 -26.56 9.04 10.77
N LEU A 287 -25.93 7.90 11.05
CA LEU A 287 -26.60 6.60 10.97
C LEU A 287 -27.70 6.45 12.02
N ALA A 288 -27.47 6.92 13.24
CA ALA A 288 -28.47 6.88 14.30
C ALA A 288 -29.68 7.76 13.95
N VAL A 289 -29.45 8.99 13.48
CA VAL A 289 -30.50 9.89 12.98
C VAL A 289 -31.24 9.26 11.79
N GLY A 290 -30.49 8.67 10.85
CA GLY A 290 -31.05 7.98 9.68
C GLY A 290 -31.97 6.83 10.06
N GLU A 291 -31.61 6.05 11.08
CA GLU A 291 -32.42 4.92 11.55
C GLU A 291 -33.65 5.37 12.35
N VAL A 292 -33.51 6.38 13.23
CA VAL A 292 -34.63 6.92 14.02
C VAL A 292 -35.72 7.49 13.11
N PHE A 293 -35.36 8.20 12.04
CA PHE A 293 -36.32 8.80 11.12
C PHE A 293 -36.75 7.90 9.95
N ARG A 294 -36.17 6.71 9.83
CA ARG A 294 -36.42 5.77 8.71
C ARG A 294 -37.90 5.40 8.54
N PHE A 295 -38.61 5.23 9.66
CA PHE A 295 -40.01 4.79 9.73
C PHE A 295 -40.98 5.91 10.08
N SER A 296 -40.54 7.16 9.97
CA SER A 296 -41.41 8.29 10.28
C SER A 296 -42.57 8.40 9.30
N SER A 297 -43.76 8.75 9.80
CA SER A 297 -44.93 9.03 8.96
C SER A 297 -44.78 10.30 8.12
N SER A 298 -43.85 11.19 8.47
CA SER A 298 -43.58 12.43 7.73
C SER A 298 -42.60 12.20 6.58
N GLU A 299 -43.02 12.53 5.36
CA GLU A 299 -42.17 12.45 4.15
C GLU A 299 -40.86 13.25 4.30
N PHE A 300 -40.91 14.40 4.96
CA PHE A 300 -39.73 15.22 5.22
C PHE A 300 -38.70 14.49 6.08
N LEU A 301 -39.14 13.78 7.13
CA LEU A 301 -38.23 13.04 8.01
C LEU A 301 -37.62 11.83 7.30
N VAL A 302 -38.36 11.16 6.41
CA VAL A 302 -37.83 10.09 5.55
C VAL A 302 -36.79 10.64 4.56
N LEU A 303 -37.00 11.84 4.02
CA LEU A 303 -36.02 12.53 3.18
C LEU A 303 -34.73 12.84 3.98
N VAL A 304 -34.85 13.34 5.21
CA VAL A 304 -33.70 13.56 6.10
C VAL A 304 -32.95 12.26 6.34
N ALA A 305 -33.65 11.17 6.66
CA ALA A 305 -33.04 9.85 6.85
C ALA A 305 -32.24 9.40 5.61
N ARG A 306 -32.83 9.58 4.41
CA ARG A 306 -32.16 9.28 3.15
C ARG A 306 -30.89 10.09 2.97
N VAL A 307 -30.96 11.40 3.19
CA VAL A 307 -29.81 12.31 3.06
C VAL A 307 -28.71 11.90 4.05
N CYS A 308 -29.04 11.61 5.31
CA CYS A 308 -28.08 11.14 6.30
C CYS A 308 -27.35 9.87 5.84
N ILE A 309 -28.07 8.86 5.33
CA ILE A 309 -27.46 7.60 4.85
C ILE A 309 -26.60 7.86 3.60
N VAL A 310 -27.05 8.69 2.66
CA VAL A 310 -26.26 9.07 1.48
C VAL A 310 -24.97 9.78 1.90
N ILE A 311 -25.04 10.73 2.84
CA ILE A 311 -23.85 11.40 3.38
C ILE A 311 -22.91 10.37 4.00
N VAL A 312 -23.42 9.47 4.85
CA VAL A 312 -22.62 8.40 5.47
C VAL A 312 -21.90 7.56 4.41
N GLN A 313 -22.61 7.11 3.38
CA GLN A 313 -22.03 6.33 2.29
C GLN A 313 -20.92 7.09 1.55
N SER A 314 -21.04 8.42 1.43
CA SER A 314 -20.03 9.28 0.81
C SER A 314 -18.82 9.54 1.70
N ILE A 315 -19.02 9.79 3.00
CA ILE A 315 -17.94 10.14 3.94
C ILE A 315 -17.21 8.91 4.49
N SER A 316 -17.78 7.71 4.37
CA SER A 316 -17.24 6.51 5.04
C SER A 316 -15.80 6.17 4.65
N LYS A 317 -15.42 6.38 3.39
CA LYS A 317 -14.05 6.13 2.92
C LYS A 317 -13.04 7.19 3.39
N TRP A 318 -13.50 8.36 3.81
CA TRP A 318 -12.65 9.48 4.23
C TRP A 318 -12.05 9.32 5.63
N ALA A 319 -12.35 8.23 6.34
CA ALA A 319 -11.63 7.88 7.57
C ALA A 319 -10.23 7.27 7.28
N CYS A 320 -9.92 6.96 6.01
CA CYS A 320 -8.74 6.20 5.61
C CYS A 320 -7.53 6.96 4.99
N PRO A 321 -7.52 8.30 4.78
CA PRO A 321 -6.36 9.00 4.21
C PRO A 321 -5.05 8.64 4.91
N ASP A 322 -5.05 8.63 6.24
CA ASP A 322 -3.87 8.42 7.07
C ASP A 322 -3.24 7.04 6.86
N MET A 323 -4.06 6.00 6.62
CA MET A 323 -3.55 4.65 6.37
C MET A 323 -2.75 4.56 5.08
N PHE A 324 -3.22 5.23 4.01
CA PHE A 324 -2.49 5.29 2.73
C PHE A 324 -1.14 5.99 2.88
N ALA A 325 -1.12 7.06 3.67
CA ALA A 325 0.09 7.78 4.01
C ALA A 325 1.10 6.90 4.77
N TYR A 326 0.65 6.15 5.78
CA TYR A 326 1.53 5.31 6.58
C TYR A 326 2.14 4.16 5.77
N ILE A 327 1.37 3.54 4.86
CA ILE A 327 1.89 2.52 3.93
C ILE A 327 3.05 3.09 3.12
N LEU A 328 2.87 4.27 2.52
CA LEU A 328 3.90 4.91 1.70
C LEU A 328 5.11 5.36 2.54
N LEU A 329 4.87 5.88 3.75
CA LEU A 329 5.93 6.34 4.65
C LEU A 329 6.83 5.17 5.11
N VAL A 330 6.24 4.08 5.60
CA VAL A 330 6.99 2.89 6.03
C VAL A 330 7.83 2.36 4.87
N HIS A 331 7.27 2.33 3.67
CA HIS A 331 7.99 1.87 2.51
C HIS A 331 9.13 2.82 2.08
N LEU A 332 8.93 4.14 2.13
CA LEU A 332 10.00 5.13 1.90
C LEU A 332 11.17 4.96 2.87
N VAL A 333 10.88 4.68 4.14
CA VAL A 333 11.92 4.43 5.15
C VAL A 333 12.67 3.13 4.86
N ARG A 334 11.98 2.06 4.46
CA ARG A 334 12.64 0.81 4.06
C ARG A 334 13.52 0.98 2.81
N LEU A 335 13.11 1.83 1.86
CA LEU A 335 13.92 2.14 0.67
C LEU A 335 15.19 2.94 0.96
N LEU A 336 15.32 3.58 2.13
CA LEU A 336 16.57 4.21 2.55
C LEU A 336 17.62 3.19 2.99
N HIS A 337 17.28 1.91 3.14
CA HIS A 337 18.25 0.90 3.56
C HIS A 337 19.35 0.73 2.51
N SER A 338 20.59 0.94 2.93
CA SER A 338 21.81 0.82 2.11
C SER A 338 22.95 0.36 3.00
N ASP A 339 23.09 -0.96 3.17
CA ASP A 339 24.15 -1.59 3.97
C ASP A 339 25.55 -1.26 3.42
N PRO A 340 26.53 -0.82 4.23
CA PRO A 340 26.50 -0.62 5.69
C PRO A 340 26.23 0.82 6.15
N LEU A 341 26.03 1.75 5.21
CA LEU A 341 25.99 3.20 5.49
C LEU A 341 24.66 3.66 6.10
N VAL A 342 23.53 3.11 5.67
CA VAL A 342 22.21 3.49 6.15
C VAL A 342 21.43 2.23 6.52
N LEU A 343 21.28 1.98 7.82
CA LEU A 343 20.51 0.88 8.35
C LEU A 343 19.12 1.40 8.73
N THR A 344 18.09 0.95 8.02
CA THR A 344 16.72 1.33 8.35
C THR A 344 15.89 0.10 8.67
N ALA A 345 15.02 0.25 9.66
CA ALA A 345 14.01 -0.74 9.98
C ALA A 345 12.68 0.00 10.10
N ALA A 346 11.63 -0.51 9.48
CA ALA A 346 10.29 0.04 9.63
C ALA A 346 9.26 -1.07 9.55
N LYS A 347 8.17 -0.98 10.30
CA LYS A 347 7.08 -1.96 10.26
C LYS A 347 5.73 -1.29 10.51
N LEU A 348 4.69 -1.85 9.92
CA LEU A 348 3.30 -1.59 10.27
C LEU A 348 2.93 -2.53 11.43
N ASP A 349 2.25 -2.02 12.45
CA ASP A 349 1.99 -2.72 13.72
C ASP A 349 0.48 -3.01 13.91
N VAL A 350 0.06 -3.51 15.07
CA VAL A 350 -1.31 -3.99 15.35
C VAL A 350 -2.37 -2.90 15.20
N GLY A 351 -2.04 -1.66 15.57
CA GLY A 351 -2.96 -0.52 15.41
C GLY A 351 -3.32 -0.29 13.94
N PHE A 352 -2.35 -0.42 13.03
CA PHE A 352 -2.59 -0.30 11.60
C PHE A 352 -3.57 -1.37 11.10
N SER A 353 -3.44 -2.61 11.56
CA SER A 353 -4.35 -3.71 11.20
C SER A 353 -5.78 -3.42 11.64
N CYS A 354 -5.97 -3.05 12.91
CA CYS A 354 -7.27 -2.73 13.51
C CYS A 354 -7.94 -1.56 12.77
N PHE A 355 -7.19 -0.49 12.53
CA PHE A 355 -7.71 0.71 11.88
C PHE A 355 -8.01 0.49 10.39
N SER A 356 -7.16 -0.26 9.68
CA SER A 356 -7.39 -0.62 8.27
C SER A 356 -8.65 -1.48 8.09
N VAL A 357 -8.85 -2.47 8.96
CA VAL A 357 -10.04 -3.32 8.94
C VAL A 357 -11.29 -2.53 9.32
N PHE A 358 -11.20 -1.62 10.30
CA PHE A 358 -12.27 -0.65 10.57
C PHE A 358 -12.64 0.11 9.30
N CYS A 359 -11.66 0.71 8.63
CA CYS A 359 -11.82 1.48 7.41
C CYS A 359 -12.59 0.76 6.30
N VAL A 360 -12.15 -0.46 5.98
CA VAL A 360 -12.75 -1.28 4.91
C VAL A 360 -14.15 -1.76 5.34
N CYS A 361 -14.29 -2.34 6.53
CA CYS A 361 -15.56 -2.90 7.00
C CYS A 361 -16.63 -1.82 7.20
N SER A 362 -16.23 -0.66 7.74
CA SER A 362 -17.10 0.51 7.93
C SER A 362 -17.60 1.03 6.57
N THR A 363 -16.75 1.05 5.54
CA THR A 363 -17.15 1.44 4.19
C THR A 363 -18.11 0.42 3.58
N VAL A 364 -17.76 -0.88 3.60
CA VAL A 364 -18.58 -1.95 3.02
C VAL A 364 -19.95 -2.06 3.72
N SER A 365 -19.99 -2.02 5.04
CA SER A 365 -21.25 -2.05 5.81
C SER A 365 -22.16 -0.88 5.44
N SER A 366 -21.63 0.33 5.27
CA SER A 366 -22.42 1.50 4.88
C SER A 366 -23.14 1.34 3.53
N LEU A 367 -22.55 0.58 2.60
CA LEU A 367 -23.17 0.25 1.31
C LEU A 367 -24.27 -0.80 1.45
N GLY A 368 -24.17 -1.69 2.44
CA GLY A 368 -25.22 -2.65 2.77
C GLY A 368 -26.48 -2.01 3.35
N ILE A 369 -26.39 -0.78 3.87
CA ILE A 369 -27.53 -0.04 4.39
C ILE A 369 -28.36 0.49 3.21
N SER A 370 -29.54 -0.08 3.01
CA SER A 370 -30.46 0.36 1.96
C SER A 370 -30.95 1.79 2.22
N LEU A 371 -31.22 2.53 1.15
CA LEU A 371 -31.83 3.85 1.24
C LEU A 371 -33.34 3.70 1.44
N PRO A 372 -34.00 4.54 2.27
CA PRO A 372 -35.44 4.53 2.37
C PRO A 372 -36.07 4.98 1.04
N LEU A 373 -37.17 4.34 0.66
CA LEU A 373 -37.94 4.66 -0.53
C LEU A 373 -38.58 6.04 -0.36
N LEU A 374 -38.32 6.95 -1.29
CA LEU A 374 -39.04 8.22 -1.34
C LEU A 374 -40.39 7.98 -2.03
N PRO A 375 -41.48 8.62 -1.57
CA PRO A 375 -42.69 8.74 -2.37
C PRO A 375 -42.28 9.31 -3.73
N THR A 376 -42.63 8.61 -4.80
CA THR A 376 -42.22 8.94 -6.17
C THR A 376 -42.66 10.37 -6.50
N LYS A 377 -41.75 11.35 -6.42
CA LYS A 377 -42.00 12.67 -6.98
C LYS A 377 -41.94 12.56 -8.50
N THR A 378 -42.87 13.27 -9.15
CA THR A 378 -43.01 13.38 -10.60
C THR A 378 -41.66 13.48 -11.28
N ALA A 379 -41.43 12.59 -12.24
CA ALA A 379 -40.19 12.52 -13.01
C ALA A 379 -39.84 13.90 -13.59
N VAL A 380 -38.55 14.25 -13.55
CA VAL A 380 -38.06 15.50 -14.13
C VAL A 380 -38.08 15.34 -15.65
N THR A 381 -39.07 15.96 -16.29
CA THR A 381 -39.27 15.99 -17.75
C THR A 381 -38.27 16.92 -18.46
N GLY A 382 -36.98 16.70 -18.26
CA GLY A 382 -35.92 17.39 -19.00
C GLY A 382 -35.55 16.62 -20.26
N LYS A 383 -35.40 17.29 -21.41
CA LYS A 383 -34.80 16.66 -22.61
C LYS A 383 -33.35 16.29 -22.31
N PRO A 384 -32.83 15.15 -22.80
CA PRO A 384 -31.44 14.79 -22.59
C PRO A 384 -30.54 15.83 -23.23
N LEU A 385 -29.47 16.23 -22.54
CA LEU A 385 -28.50 17.20 -23.07
C LEU A 385 -27.76 16.68 -24.31
N CYS A 386 -27.62 15.36 -24.45
CA CYS A 386 -26.79 14.72 -25.47
C CYS A 386 -27.42 13.43 -26.00
N SER A 387 -27.19 13.14 -27.29
CA SER A 387 -27.52 11.84 -27.89
C SER A 387 -26.69 10.71 -27.26
N ALA A 388 -27.25 9.51 -27.15
CA ALA A 388 -26.55 8.32 -26.65
C ALA A 388 -25.20 8.06 -27.34
N LYS A 389 -25.12 8.25 -28.67
CA LYS A 389 -23.86 8.11 -29.42
C LYS A 389 -22.81 9.15 -29.00
N ALA A 390 -23.25 10.38 -28.74
CA ALA A 390 -22.37 11.44 -28.25
C ALA A 390 -21.88 11.13 -26.82
N VAL A 391 -22.77 10.63 -25.95
CA VAL A 391 -22.40 10.16 -24.60
C VAL A 391 -21.36 9.05 -24.67
N GLN A 392 -21.54 8.05 -25.54
CA GLN A 392 -20.58 6.95 -25.71
C GLN A 392 -19.21 7.44 -26.21
N LEU A 393 -19.20 8.30 -27.24
CA LEU A 393 -17.95 8.85 -27.78
C LEU A 393 -17.21 9.67 -26.71
N LEU A 394 -17.92 10.56 -26.04
CA LEU A 394 -17.37 11.42 -24.99
C LEU A 394 -16.87 10.59 -23.79
N ALA A 395 -17.63 9.57 -23.38
CA ALA A 395 -17.22 8.62 -22.36
C ALA A 395 -15.91 7.90 -22.73
N GLY A 396 -15.78 7.47 -23.99
CA GLY A 396 -14.54 6.86 -24.51
C GLY A 396 -13.34 7.81 -24.43
N VAL A 397 -13.52 9.07 -24.83
CA VAL A 397 -12.46 10.10 -24.76
C VAL A 397 -12.06 10.37 -23.31
N ILE A 398 -13.01 10.60 -22.41
CA ILE A 398 -12.72 10.87 -20.99
C ILE A 398 -12.05 9.66 -20.33
N ALA A 399 -12.48 8.43 -20.65
CA ALA A 399 -11.85 7.21 -20.14
C ALA A 399 -10.41 7.03 -20.64
N ALA A 400 -10.12 7.40 -21.89
CA ALA A 400 -8.76 7.40 -22.42
C ALA A 400 -7.87 8.43 -21.70
N VAL A 401 -8.40 9.64 -21.45
CA VAL A 401 -7.72 10.66 -20.63
C VAL A 401 -7.43 10.11 -19.22
N PHE A 402 -8.43 9.53 -18.56
CA PHE A 402 -8.26 8.85 -17.27
C PHE A 402 -7.11 7.83 -17.33
N ALA A 403 -7.15 6.90 -18.28
CA ALA A 403 -6.16 5.82 -18.37
C ALA A 403 -4.73 6.35 -18.55
N ILE A 404 -4.52 7.36 -19.40
CA ILE A 404 -3.20 7.98 -19.62
C ILE A 404 -2.68 8.60 -18.33
N PHE A 405 -3.47 9.48 -17.69
CA PHE A 405 -3.05 10.18 -16.47
C PHE A 405 -2.92 9.24 -15.28
N PHE A 406 -3.77 8.23 -15.18
CA PHE A 406 -3.74 7.22 -14.14
C PHE A 406 -2.47 6.38 -14.24
N ILE A 407 -2.16 5.80 -15.40
CA ILE A 407 -0.94 4.99 -15.60
C ILE A 407 0.32 5.84 -15.36
N ALA A 408 0.35 7.08 -15.87
CA ALA A 408 1.47 7.99 -15.66
C ALA A 408 1.64 8.35 -14.17
N GLY A 409 0.54 8.71 -13.49
CA GLY A 409 0.52 9.05 -12.07
C GLY A 409 0.89 7.89 -11.15
N LEU A 410 0.55 6.65 -11.51
CA LEU A 410 0.95 5.44 -10.78
C LEU A 410 2.46 5.14 -10.91
N SER A 411 3.04 5.50 -12.06
CA SER A 411 4.43 5.18 -12.41
C SER A 411 5.42 6.25 -11.94
N ILE A 412 5.03 7.52 -11.98
CA ILE A 412 5.84 8.66 -11.55
C ILE A 412 5.85 8.74 -10.01
N PRO A 413 6.97 9.10 -9.36
CA PRO A 413 7.00 9.30 -7.92
C PRO A 413 5.90 10.25 -7.44
N CYS A 414 5.25 9.87 -6.34
CA CYS A 414 4.18 10.62 -5.70
C CYS A 414 4.63 11.28 -4.39
N MET A 415 5.59 10.66 -3.69
CA MET A 415 6.13 11.13 -2.42
C MET A 415 7.63 10.88 -2.39
N SER A 416 8.38 11.73 -1.70
CA SER A 416 9.80 11.50 -1.43
C SER A 416 10.14 11.86 0.00
N LEU A 417 11.10 11.12 0.55
CA LEU A 417 11.69 11.31 1.85
C LEU A 417 13.15 11.69 1.66
N ARG A 418 13.55 12.82 2.27
CA ARG A 418 14.93 13.28 2.27
C ARG A 418 15.37 13.58 3.68
N ILE A 419 16.58 13.17 4.04
CA ILE A 419 17.21 13.57 5.31
C ILE A 419 18.23 14.68 5.00
N ASP A 420 18.02 15.85 5.60
CA ASP A 420 18.88 17.03 5.46
C ASP A 420 20.25 16.73 6.08
N GLU A 421 21.29 16.91 5.28
CA GLU A 421 22.69 16.72 5.68
C GLU A 421 23.03 17.50 6.96
N ARG A 422 22.34 18.62 7.22
CA ARG A 422 22.56 19.46 8.41
C ARG A 422 22.34 18.71 9.72
N GLN A 423 21.55 17.63 9.72
CA GLN A 423 21.33 16.82 10.91
C GLN A 423 22.50 15.91 11.25
N LEU A 424 23.39 15.65 10.29
CA LEU A 424 24.61 14.88 10.54
C LEU A 424 25.63 15.70 11.32
N TYR A 425 25.58 17.04 11.23
CA TYR A 425 26.56 17.94 11.84
C TYR A 425 26.05 18.61 13.13
N PRO A 426 26.95 19.03 14.04
CA PRO A 426 26.62 19.80 15.23
C PRO A 426 25.82 21.08 14.88
N PRO A 427 24.85 21.48 15.70
CA PRO A 427 24.57 20.98 17.06
C PRO A 427 23.70 19.71 17.13
N ASN A 428 23.13 19.25 16.01
CA ASN A 428 22.16 18.16 16.02
C ASN A 428 22.81 16.78 15.87
N GLY A 429 23.83 16.66 15.01
CA GLY A 429 24.58 15.43 14.81
C GLY A 429 25.96 15.45 15.44
N SER A 430 26.61 14.28 15.45
CA SER A 430 27.94 14.08 16.02
C SER A 430 29.07 14.24 15.00
N VAL A 431 28.79 14.31 13.70
CA VAL A 431 29.83 14.39 12.66
C VAL A 431 30.46 15.78 12.66
N PRO A 432 31.77 15.93 12.90
CA PRO A 432 32.41 17.24 12.85
C PRO A 432 32.34 17.83 11.43
N TYR A 433 32.18 19.15 11.31
CA TYR A 433 32.15 19.84 10.01
C TYR A 433 33.39 19.60 9.14
N SER A 434 34.53 19.26 9.75
CA SER A 434 35.76 18.88 9.03
C SER A 434 35.58 17.61 8.19
N ALA A 435 34.66 16.72 8.54
CA ALA A 435 34.37 15.51 7.79
C ALA A 435 33.35 15.72 6.66
N LYS A 436 32.83 16.94 6.46
CA LYS A 436 31.86 17.23 5.40
C LYS A 436 32.31 16.82 3.99
N PRO A 437 33.56 17.10 3.54
CA PRO A 437 34.02 16.66 2.22
C PRO A 437 34.02 15.14 2.07
N LEU A 438 34.25 14.41 3.17
CA LEU A 438 34.24 12.95 3.18
C LEU A 438 32.81 12.42 3.10
N VAL A 439 31.86 13.03 3.82
CA VAL A 439 30.42 12.72 3.70
C VAL A 439 29.90 12.97 2.28
N GLU A 440 30.28 14.08 1.68
CA GLU A 440 29.96 14.40 0.28
C GLU A 440 30.60 13.40 -0.70
N SER A 441 31.85 12.97 -0.44
CA SER A 441 32.54 11.99 -1.29
C SER A 441 31.94 10.58 -1.24
N LEU A 442 31.31 10.21 -0.13
CA LEU A 442 30.61 8.93 0.04
C LEU A 442 29.20 8.95 -0.58
N ALA A 443 28.78 10.06 -1.19
CA ALA A 443 27.43 10.25 -1.74
C ALA A 443 26.31 9.95 -0.74
N ILE A 444 26.57 10.12 0.58
CA ILE A 444 25.58 9.94 1.63
C ILE A 444 24.31 10.78 1.39
N PRO A 445 24.38 12.04 0.92
CA PRO A 445 23.17 12.82 0.62
C PRO A 445 22.26 12.17 -0.43
N ASP A 446 22.82 11.44 -1.39
CA ASP A 446 22.05 10.73 -2.41
C ASP A 446 21.44 9.44 -1.84
N LEU A 447 22.13 8.77 -0.91
CA LEU A 447 21.61 7.61 -0.17
C LEU A 447 20.49 7.99 0.81
N LEU A 448 20.52 9.21 1.33
CA LEU A 448 19.51 9.78 2.23
C LEU A 448 18.26 10.31 1.50
N LYS A 449 18.10 9.96 0.22
CA LYS A 449 16.99 10.35 -0.62
C LYS A 449 16.27 9.10 -1.15
N SER A 450 15.00 8.94 -0.79
CA SER A 450 14.13 7.93 -1.39
C SER A 450 12.91 8.57 -2.05
N ASP A 451 12.61 8.13 -3.27
CA ASP A 451 11.43 8.54 -4.05
C ASP A 451 10.52 7.31 -4.21
N ILE A 452 9.20 7.46 -4.01
CA ILE A 452 8.25 6.35 -4.16
C ILE A 452 7.11 6.66 -5.13
N SER A 453 6.83 5.72 -6.03
CA SER A 453 5.61 5.69 -6.84
C SER A 453 4.63 4.64 -6.30
N ILE A 454 3.35 4.82 -6.59
CA ILE A 454 2.29 3.90 -6.14
C ILE A 454 2.52 2.48 -6.67
N LEU A 455 2.98 2.36 -7.92
CA LEU A 455 3.24 1.08 -8.54
C LEU A 455 4.45 0.36 -7.91
N SER A 456 5.54 1.09 -7.64
CA SER A 456 6.70 0.52 -6.95
C SER A 456 6.34 0.03 -5.56
N CYS A 457 5.57 0.81 -4.80
CA CYS A 457 5.06 0.42 -3.48
C CYS A 457 4.21 -0.86 -3.56
N THR A 458 3.33 -0.95 -4.56
CA THR A 458 2.46 -2.13 -4.74
C THR A 458 3.26 -3.39 -5.08
N ARG A 459 4.26 -3.29 -5.97
CA ARG A 459 5.13 -4.42 -6.32
C ARG A 459 5.91 -4.91 -5.10
N TRP A 460 6.42 -3.98 -4.31
CA TRP A 460 7.15 -4.31 -3.10
C TRP A 460 6.23 -4.97 -2.04
N LEU A 461 5.01 -4.47 -1.84
CA LEU A 461 4.02 -5.11 -0.96
C LEU A 461 3.73 -6.55 -1.37
N ILE A 462 3.68 -6.85 -2.67
CA ILE A 462 3.50 -8.22 -3.18
C ILE A 462 4.70 -9.11 -2.80
N GLN A 463 5.92 -8.58 -2.86
CA GLN A 463 7.13 -9.31 -2.47
C GLN A 463 7.14 -9.58 -0.95
N GLU A 464 6.78 -8.59 -0.13
CA GLU A 464 6.74 -8.72 1.33
C GLU A 464 5.63 -9.65 1.85
N ILE A 465 4.57 -9.88 1.10
CA ILE A 465 3.61 -10.93 1.48
C ILE A 465 4.32 -12.30 1.51
N GLY A 466 5.34 -12.50 0.67
CA GLY A 466 6.17 -13.70 0.69
C GLY A 466 7.08 -13.82 1.91
N SER A 467 7.44 -12.71 2.56
CA SER A 467 8.25 -12.71 3.80
C SER A 467 7.44 -13.03 5.05
N GLY A 468 6.10 -13.12 4.93
CA GLY A 468 5.19 -13.49 6.01
C GLY A 468 4.68 -12.31 6.84
N GLU A 469 4.86 -11.06 6.40
CA GLU A 469 4.28 -9.89 7.05
C GLU A 469 2.78 -9.75 6.75
N ALA A 470 1.92 -10.13 7.68
CA ALA A 470 0.46 -10.11 7.46
C ALA A 470 -0.10 -8.69 7.22
N ASN A 471 0.55 -7.65 7.77
CA ASN A 471 0.16 -6.26 7.51
C ASN A 471 0.39 -5.82 6.06
N SER A 472 1.36 -6.42 5.37
CA SER A 472 1.60 -6.18 3.94
C SER A 472 0.43 -6.67 3.08
N LEU A 473 -0.32 -7.69 3.54
CA LEU A 473 -1.57 -8.11 2.88
C LEU A 473 -2.67 -7.05 3.00
N PHE A 474 -2.88 -6.46 4.19
CA PHE A 474 -3.87 -5.39 4.34
C PHE A 474 -3.48 -4.14 3.56
N ALA A 475 -2.20 -3.77 3.59
CA ALA A 475 -1.67 -2.70 2.77
C ALA A 475 -1.91 -2.97 1.27
N LEU A 476 -1.69 -4.20 0.79
CA LEU A 476 -1.97 -4.57 -0.61
C LEU A 476 -3.47 -4.50 -0.94
N VAL A 477 -4.36 -4.91 -0.03
CA VAL A 477 -5.81 -4.77 -0.25
C VAL A 477 -6.21 -3.30 -0.34
N MET A 478 -5.72 -2.44 0.56
CA MET A 478 -6.05 -1.02 0.49
C MET A 478 -5.44 -0.35 -0.74
N PHE A 479 -4.14 -0.54 -0.99
CA PHE A 479 -3.42 0.15 -2.06
C PHE A 479 -3.65 -0.52 -3.43
N GLY A 480 -3.33 -1.80 -3.56
CA GLY A 480 -3.47 -2.54 -4.82
C GLY A 480 -4.92 -2.72 -5.25
N PHE A 481 -5.82 -3.07 -4.32
CA PHE A 481 -7.22 -3.31 -4.68
C PHE A 481 -8.07 -2.03 -4.65
N CYS A 482 -8.12 -1.30 -3.53
CA CYS A 482 -9.02 -0.13 -3.43
C CYS A 482 -8.56 1.12 -4.18
N VAL A 483 -7.25 1.36 -4.33
CA VAL A 483 -6.70 2.53 -5.05
C VAL A 483 -6.42 2.23 -6.52
N ILE A 484 -6.02 1.00 -6.89
CA ILE A 484 -5.70 0.67 -8.28
C ILE A 484 -6.84 -0.09 -8.99
N ALA A 485 -7.22 -1.26 -8.48
CA ALA A 485 -8.14 -2.14 -9.19
C ALA A 485 -9.57 -1.59 -9.27
N LEU A 486 -10.10 -1.03 -8.17
CA LEU A 486 -11.49 -0.55 -8.11
C LEU A 486 -11.77 0.67 -9.00
N PRO A 487 -10.94 1.73 -9.05
CA PRO A 487 -11.16 2.83 -10.01
C PRO A 487 -11.09 2.37 -11.46
N LEU A 488 -10.15 1.48 -11.78
CA LEU A 488 -10.05 0.90 -13.12
C LEU A 488 -11.30 0.09 -13.50
N ALA A 489 -11.76 -0.76 -12.58
CA ALA A 489 -13.00 -1.50 -12.77
C ALA A 489 -14.20 -0.56 -12.95
N ASP A 490 -14.32 0.49 -12.14
CA ASP A 490 -15.42 1.45 -12.26
C ASP A 490 -15.46 2.10 -13.66
N VAL A 491 -14.32 2.58 -14.16
CA VAL A 491 -14.22 3.17 -15.51
C VAL A 491 -14.61 2.17 -16.60
N VAL A 492 -14.18 0.90 -16.48
CA VAL A 492 -14.59 -0.17 -17.41
C VAL A 492 -16.11 -0.39 -17.37
N PHE A 493 -16.70 -0.47 -16.18
CA PHE A 493 -18.15 -0.64 -16.02
C PHE A 493 -18.95 0.56 -16.54
N LEU A 494 -18.45 1.79 -16.38
CA LEU A 494 -19.04 3.00 -16.95
C LEU A 494 -19.00 2.99 -18.49
N LEU A 495 -17.90 2.56 -19.10
CA LEU A 495 -17.81 2.40 -20.56
C LEU A 495 -18.79 1.34 -21.08
N LEU A 496 -18.90 0.20 -20.38
CA LEU A 496 -19.86 -0.84 -20.72
C LEU A 496 -21.30 -0.33 -20.59
N ALA A 497 -21.61 0.40 -19.52
CA ALA A 497 -22.90 1.07 -19.35
C ALA A 497 -23.18 2.06 -20.50
N ALA A 498 -22.21 2.92 -20.85
CA ALA A 498 -22.35 3.89 -21.94
C ALA A 498 -22.59 3.23 -23.30
N SER A 499 -21.91 2.12 -23.59
CA SER A 499 -22.11 1.34 -24.83
C SER A 499 -23.49 0.68 -24.93
N ARG A 500 -24.16 0.49 -23.79
CA ARG A 500 -25.49 -0.12 -23.69
C ARG A 500 -26.62 0.91 -23.68
N LEU A 501 -26.30 2.21 -23.72
CA LEU A 501 -27.30 3.28 -23.86
C LEU A 501 -27.87 3.37 -25.29
N GLU A 502 -27.83 2.29 -26.09
CA GLU A 502 -28.23 2.31 -27.50
C GLU A 502 -29.61 2.98 -27.64
N PRO A 503 -29.73 3.96 -28.56
CA PRO A 503 -30.98 4.64 -28.76
C PRO A 503 -31.98 3.61 -29.27
N THR A 504 -33.14 3.50 -28.60
CA THR A 504 -34.33 2.76 -29.02
C THR A 504 -34.96 3.39 -30.28
N ALA A 505 -34.12 3.79 -31.23
CA ALA A 505 -34.46 4.49 -32.45
C ALA A 505 -34.49 3.47 -33.59
N ALA A 506 -35.59 2.73 -33.69
CA ALA A 506 -36.17 2.27 -34.97
C ALA A 506 -37.24 1.19 -34.70
N GLY A 507 -38.42 1.59 -34.22
CA GLY A 507 -39.70 0.92 -34.49
C GLY A 507 -39.92 -0.52 -34.05
N ASN A 508 -38.89 -1.23 -33.56
CA ASN A 508 -39.01 -2.58 -33.03
C ASN A 508 -39.29 -2.44 -31.54
N SER A 509 -40.58 -2.33 -31.22
CA SER A 509 -41.18 -2.27 -29.90
C SER A 509 -40.92 -3.54 -29.09
N LEU A 510 -39.66 -3.77 -28.72
CA LEU A 510 -39.36 -4.65 -27.62
C LEU A 510 -39.88 -3.98 -26.33
N PRO A 511 -40.54 -4.74 -25.44
CA PRO A 511 -41.07 -4.18 -24.20
C PRO A 511 -39.92 -3.54 -23.40
N PRO A 512 -40.12 -2.33 -22.86
CA PRO A 512 -39.12 -1.67 -22.04
C PRO A 512 -38.71 -2.59 -20.88
N SER A 513 -37.41 -2.85 -20.77
CA SER A 513 -36.88 -3.63 -19.65
C SER A 513 -36.95 -2.78 -18.39
N ASP A 514 -37.74 -3.22 -17.41
CA ASP A 514 -37.92 -2.55 -16.11
C ASP A 514 -36.64 -2.57 -15.24
N ARG A 515 -35.59 -3.27 -15.68
CA ARG A 515 -34.35 -3.41 -14.91
C ARG A 515 -33.30 -2.39 -15.34
N PRO A 516 -32.71 -1.65 -14.37
CA PRO A 516 -31.58 -0.77 -14.65
C PRO A 516 -30.42 -1.56 -15.24
N CYS A 517 -29.58 -0.88 -16.03
CA CYS A 517 -28.39 -1.50 -16.59
C CYS A 517 -27.51 -2.02 -15.44
N TRP A 518 -27.28 -3.34 -15.40
CA TRP A 518 -26.52 -3.96 -14.31
C TRP A 518 -25.10 -3.39 -14.20
N PHE A 519 -24.47 -3.05 -15.32
CA PHE A 519 -23.16 -2.41 -15.36
C PHE A 519 -23.15 -1.08 -14.59
N TYR A 520 -24.19 -0.26 -14.80
CA TYR A 520 -24.33 1.02 -14.12
C TYR A 520 -24.58 0.84 -12.61
N SER A 521 -25.39 -0.15 -12.22
CA SER A 521 -25.61 -0.48 -10.81
C SER A 521 -24.32 -0.86 -10.09
N TRP A 522 -23.45 -1.64 -10.74
CA TRP A 522 -22.12 -1.97 -10.21
C TRP A 522 -21.19 -0.76 -10.16
N ALA A 523 -21.19 0.08 -11.20
CA ALA A 523 -20.40 1.32 -11.20
C ALA A 523 -20.75 2.22 -9.99
N LYS A 524 -22.05 2.34 -9.64
CA LYS A 524 -22.47 3.07 -8.42
C LYS A 524 -21.84 2.52 -7.14
N VAL A 525 -21.66 1.22 -7.03
CA VAL A 525 -21.03 0.55 -5.87
C VAL A 525 -19.51 0.73 -5.92
N LEU A 526 -18.89 0.48 -7.09
CA LEU A 526 -17.45 0.58 -7.30
C LEU A 526 -16.96 2.00 -7.05
N ARG A 527 -17.66 3.03 -7.53
CA ARG A 527 -17.32 4.45 -7.28
C ARG A 527 -17.24 4.79 -5.79
N LYS A 528 -18.11 4.19 -4.96
CA LYS A 528 -18.10 4.40 -3.50
C LYS A 528 -16.98 3.64 -2.79
N LEU A 529 -16.52 2.53 -3.37
CA LEU A 529 -15.40 1.73 -2.85
C LEU A 529 -14.03 2.15 -3.39
N ALA A 530 -13.99 2.84 -4.53
CA ALA A 530 -12.78 3.42 -5.11
C ALA A 530 -12.21 4.48 -4.14
N MET A 531 -10.94 4.29 -3.74
CA MET A 531 -10.26 5.12 -2.74
C MET A 531 -9.09 5.93 -3.34
N LEU A 532 -9.07 6.16 -4.65
CA LEU A 532 -8.02 6.97 -5.30
C LEU A 532 -7.98 8.40 -4.75
N ASP A 533 -9.13 9.05 -4.65
CA ASP A 533 -9.28 10.37 -4.03
C ASP A 533 -8.79 10.42 -2.58
N VAL A 534 -9.16 9.41 -1.78
CA VAL A 534 -8.73 9.29 -0.38
C VAL A 534 -7.22 9.09 -0.27
N SER A 535 -6.61 8.30 -1.16
CA SER A 535 -5.16 8.11 -1.21
C SER A 535 -4.42 9.40 -1.58
N ILE A 536 -4.91 10.15 -2.57
CA ILE A 536 -4.36 11.46 -2.95
C ILE A 536 -4.39 12.40 -1.75
N MET A 537 -5.53 12.48 -1.05
CA MET A 537 -5.67 13.30 0.14
C MET A 537 -4.71 12.85 1.25
N GLY A 538 -4.55 11.54 1.46
CA GLY A 538 -3.60 10.97 2.42
C GLY A 538 -2.17 11.46 2.20
N VAL A 539 -1.70 11.44 0.95
CA VAL A 539 -0.36 11.94 0.58
C VAL A 539 -0.21 13.44 0.89
N TYR A 540 -1.22 14.26 0.60
CA TYR A 540 -1.18 15.69 0.94
C TYR A 540 -1.19 15.93 2.44
N VAL A 541 -2.07 15.26 3.18
CA VAL A 541 -2.18 15.44 4.62
C VAL A 541 -0.88 15.05 5.31
N ILE A 542 -0.28 13.91 4.96
CA ILE A 542 0.95 13.47 5.63
C ILE A 542 2.14 14.33 5.28
N THR A 543 2.30 14.76 4.02
CA THR A 543 3.39 15.67 3.63
C THR A 543 3.27 17.02 4.33
N PHE A 544 2.04 17.52 4.48
CA PHE A 544 1.77 18.71 5.26
C PHE A 544 2.08 18.51 6.76
N CYS A 545 1.62 17.41 7.36
CA CYS A 545 1.87 17.09 8.77
C CYS A 545 3.37 16.91 9.04
N MET A 546 4.07 16.19 8.16
CA MET A 546 5.50 15.88 8.29
C MET A 546 6.40 17.10 8.07
N GLY A 547 5.85 18.23 7.61
CA GLY A 547 6.56 19.50 7.51
C GLY A 547 7.18 19.98 8.84
N ILE A 548 6.70 19.50 10.00
CA ILE A 548 7.30 19.77 11.31
C ILE A 548 8.71 19.18 11.46
N TYR A 549 8.93 18.01 10.87
CA TYR A 549 10.20 17.28 11.01
C TYR A 549 11.28 17.91 10.14
N LYS A 550 10.95 18.92 9.33
CA LYS A 550 11.95 19.72 8.59
C LYS A 550 13.00 20.32 9.52
N LYS A 551 12.64 20.70 10.77
CA LYS A 551 13.61 21.19 11.77
C LYS A 551 14.54 20.09 12.29
N GLN A 552 14.04 18.86 12.29
CA GLN A 552 14.78 17.63 12.58
C GLN A 552 15.39 17.03 11.28
N GLY A 553 15.38 17.80 10.20
CA GLY A 553 15.93 17.49 8.89
C GLY A 553 15.27 16.36 8.13
N ILE A 554 14.14 15.82 8.60
CA ILE A 554 13.35 14.91 7.79
C ILE A 554 12.42 15.77 6.92
N VAL A 555 12.67 15.77 5.61
CA VAL A 555 11.92 16.54 4.63
C VAL A 555 11.10 15.56 3.77
N LEU A 556 9.80 15.53 4.03
CA LEU A 556 8.85 14.80 3.18
C LEU A 556 8.26 15.76 2.14
N SER A 557 8.33 15.39 0.85
CA SER A 557 7.86 16.23 -0.26
C SER A 557 6.88 15.49 -1.16
N THR A 558 5.87 16.20 -1.67
CA THR A 558 4.98 15.69 -2.73
C THR A 558 5.63 15.82 -4.10
N HIS A 559 5.41 14.85 -4.99
CA HIS A 559 5.90 14.87 -6.37
C HIS A 559 4.77 14.95 -7.41
N ASN A 560 5.16 15.16 -8.67
CA ASN A 560 4.26 15.35 -9.81
C ASN A 560 3.30 14.17 -10.04
N GLY A 561 3.63 12.96 -9.58
CA GLY A 561 2.74 11.80 -9.69
C GLY A 561 1.37 12.08 -9.07
N VAL A 562 1.31 12.80 -7.94
CA VAL A 562 0.06 13.17 -7.26
C VAL A 562 -0.81 14.08 -8.14
N MET A 563 -0.22 15.06 -8.81
CA MET A 563 -0.95 15.98 -9.69
C MET A 563 -1.58 15.24 -10.88
N LEU A 564 -0.87 14.27 -11.45
CA LEU A 564 -1.41 13.43 -12.53
C LEU A 564 -2.57 12.55 -12.03
N LEU A 565 -2.48 12.01 -10.82
CA LEU A 565 -3.57 11.26 -10.20
C LEU A 565 -4.80 12.13 -9.89
N ILE A 566 -4.61 13.40 -9.52
CA ILE A 566 -5.72 14.37 -9.39
C ILE A 566 -6.44 14.54 -10.73
N VAL A 567 -5.70 14.76 -11.82
CA VAL A 567 -6.29 14.90 -13.17
C VAL A 567 -7.04 13.63 -13.57
N ALA A 568 -6.48 12.45 -13.25
CA ALA A 568 -7.17 11.18 -13.45
C ALA A 568 -8.47 11.11 -12.65
N GLU A 569 -8.46 11.41 -11.35
CA GLU A 569 -9.67 11.38 -10.50
C GLU A 569 -10.73 12.38 -10.98
N VAL A 570 -10.34 13.55 -11.48
CA VAL A 570 -11.27 14.51 -12.10
C VAL A 570 -11.90 13.91 -13.37
N ALA A 571 -11.11 13.31 -14.26
CA ALA A 571 -11.63 12.63 -15.46
C ALA A 571 -12.56 11.46 -15.09
N HIS A 572 -12.20 10.65 -14.09
CA HIS A 572 -13.03 9.57 -13.56
C HIS A 572 -14.36 10.11 -13.03
N THR A 573 -14.32 11.20 -12.27
CA THR A 573 -15.51 11.88 -11.75
C THR A 573 -16.40 12.37 -12.88
N LEU A 574 -15.85 13.08 -13.87
CA LEU A 574 -16.60 13.59 -15.03
C LEU A 574 -17.24 12.46 -15.84
N LEU A 575 -16.52 11.35 -16.05
CA LEU A 575 -17.05 10.16 -16.71
C LEU A 575 -18.25 9.59 -15.95
N TYR A 576 -18.13 9.48 -14.63
CA TYR A 576 -19.22 9.02 -13.77
C TYR A 576 -20.46 9.92 -13.90
N TRP A 577 -20.31 11.25 -13.79
CA TRP A 577 -21.43 12.19 -13.93
C TRP A 577 -22.08 12.13 -15.32
N LEU A 578 -21.28 12.04 -16.38
CA LEU A 578 -21.78 11.93 -17.75
C LEU A 578 -22.62 10.67 -17.97
N VAL A 579 -22.09 9.51 -17.58
CA VAL A 579 -22.76 8.22 -17.80
C VAL A 579 -23.93 8.04 -16.84
N SER A 580 -23.80 8.48 -15.58
CA SER A 580 -24.90 8.42 -14.60
C SER A 580 -26.09 9.29 -15.00
N GLY A 581 -25.86 10.53 -15.44
CA GLY A 581 -26.93 11.40 -15.90
C GLY A 581 -27.67 10.82 -17.12
N ALA A 582 -26.93 10.23 -18.06
CA ALA A 582 -27.54 9.58 -19.22
C ALA A 582 -28.31 8.29 -18.85
N ALA A 583 -27.76 7.46 -17.96
CA ALA A 583 -28.42 6.24 -17.51
C ALA A 583 -29.68 6.52 -16.70
N GLU A 584 -29.65 7.48 -15.77
CA GLU A 584 -30.83 7.86 -14.97
C GLU A 584 -31.93 8.48 -15.82
N HIS A 585 -31.56 9.25 -16.85
CA HIS A 585 -32.52 9.77 -17.81
C HIS A 585 -33.16 8.66 -18.66
N ALA A 586 -32.37 7.70 -19.14
CA ALA A 586 -32.89 6.55 -19.89
C ALA A 586 -33.81 5.66 -19.03
N GLU A 587 -33.46 5.45 -17.76
CA GLU A 587 -34.30 4.72 -16.79
C GLU A 587 -35.62 5.46 -16.52
N ALA A 588 -35.59 6.80 -16.40
CA ALA A 588 -36.79 7.61 -16.23
C ALA A 588 -37.74 7.50 -17.43
N LEU A 589 -37.22 7.60 -18.65
CA LEU A 589 -38.01 7.44 -19.88
C LEU A 589 -38.60 6.03 -20.00
N ALA A 590 -37.81 4.99 -19.75
CA ALA A 590 -38.29 3.60 -19.80
C ALA A 590 -39.41 3.34 -18.79
N ARG A 591 -39.32 3.97 -17.60
CA ARG A 591 -40.39 3.90 -16.58
C ARG A 591 -41.66 4.62 -17.02
N GLU A 592 -41.54 5.81 -17.62
CA GLU A 592 -42.70 6.54 -18.15
C GLU A 592 -43.40 5.76 -19.26
N GLU A 593 -42.64 5.19 -20.20
CA GLU A 593 -43.16 4.32 -21.27
C GLU A 593 -43.84 3.07 -20.71
N LEU A 594 -43.27 2.43 -19.70
CA LEU A 594 -43.85 1.26 -19.05
C LEU A 594 -45.17 1.59 -18.34
N ILE A 595 -45.25 2.74 -17.65
CA ILE A 595 -46.49 3.22 -17.01
C ILE A 595 -47.55 3.48 -18.08
N ALA A 596 -47.19 4.15 -19.18
CA ALA A 596 -48.11 4.41 -20.29
C ALA A 596 -48.59 3.10 -20.95
N TYR A 597 -47.69 2.13 -21.15
CA TYR A 597 -48.03 0.81 -21.68
C TYR A 597 -48.99 0.06 -20.76
N ARG A 598 -48.73 0.03 -19.44
CA ARG A 598 -49.64 -0.60 -18.47
C ARG A 598 -51.01 0.07 -18.43
N ALA A 599 -51.06 1.40 -18.47
CA ALA A 599 -52.32 2.13 -18.55
C ALA A 599 -53.10 1.77 -19.82
N ALA A 600 -52.44 1.70 -20.98
CA ALA A 600 -53.08 1.31 -22.23
C ALA A 600 -53.54 -0.17 -22.25
N ALA A 601 -52.75 -1.09 -21.68
CA ALA A 601 -53.13 -2.49 -21.56
C ALA A 601 -54.35 -2.67 -20.64
N GLN A 602 -54.42 -1.89 -19.56
CA GLN A 602 -55.56 -1.87 -18.66
C GLN A 602 -56.83 -1.32 -19.34
N GLU A 603 -56.72 -0.26 -20.14
CA GLU A 603 -57.83 0.26 -20.95
C GLU A 603 -58.32 -0.72 -22.02
N ALA A 604 -57.41 -1.52 -22.59
CA ALA A 604 -57.73 -2.57 -23.55
C ALA A 604 -58.44 -3.79 -22.92
N GLY A 605 -58.57 -3.85 -21.60
CA GLY A 605 -59.19 -4.96 -20.89
C GLY A 605 -58.39 -6.26 -20.99
N ASP A 606 -57.06 -6.18 -21.19
CA ASP A 606 -56.18 -7.34 -21.22
C ASP A 606 -56.05 -7.92 -19.80
N PRO A 607 -56.62 -9.11 -19.52
CA PRO A 607 -56.58 -9.72 -18.19
C PRO A 607 -55.15 -10.11 -17.77
N ASP A 608 -54.19 -10.18 -18.71
CA ASP A 608 -52.79 -10.48 -18.44
C ASP A 608 -51.94 -9.20 -18.22
N ALA A 609 -52.54 -8.01 -18.23
CA ALA A 609 -51.83 -6.74 -17.99
C ALA A 609 -51.14 -6.68 -16.61
N ASP A 610 -51.70 -7.38 -15.62
CA ASP A 610 -51.15 -7.52 -14.27
C ASP A 610 -50.27 -8.77 -14.09
N GLY A 611 -50.17 -9.61 -15.11
CA GLY A 611 -49.37 -10.83 -15.08
C GLY A 611 -47.86 -10.51 -15.01
N PRO A 612 -47.09 -11.17 -14.12
CA PRO A 612 -45.64 -10.99 -14.06
C PRO A 612 -45.01 -11.54 -15.34
N GLN A 613 -44.83 -10.68 -16.35
CA GLN A 613 -44.11 -11.06 -17.55
C GLN A 613 -42.66 -11.40 -17.16
N GLY A 614 -42.32 -12.69 -17.29
CA GLY A 614 -41.00 -13.24 -17.04
C GLY A 614 -39.97 -12.73 -18.06
N LEU A 615 -39.64 -11.45 -17.99
CA LEU A 615 -38.65 -10.79 -18.84
C LEU A 615 -37.24 -11.18 -18.38
N SER A 616 -36.83 -12.39 -18.77
CA SER A 616 -35.43 -12.83 -18.79
C SER A 616 -34.67 -12.12 -19.94
N CYS A 617 -34.57 -10.79 -19.88
CA CYS A 617 -34.02 -9.95 -20.96
C CYS A 617 -32.52 -9.65 -20.87
N CYS A 618 -31.77 -10.28 -19.98
CA CYS A 618 -30.30 -10.24 -20.08
C CYS A 618 -29.81 -11.39 -20.97
N GLY A 619 -29.77 -11.15 -22.28
CA GLY A 619 -29.17 -12.02 -23.29
C GLY A 619 -27.66 -12.21 -23.15
N LEU A 620 -27.15 -12.50 -21.96
CA LEU A 620 -25.77 -12.97 -21.76
C LEU A 620 -25.53 -14.28 -22.55
N SER A 621 -26.59 -15.08 -22.74
CA SER A 621 -26.58 -16.28 -23.58
C SER A 621 -26.45 -15.99 -25.09
N LYS A 622 -26.77 -14.79 -25.57
CA LYS A 622 -26.52 -14.39 -26.97
C LYS A 622 -25.08 -13.91 -27.17
N PHE A 623 -24.44 -13.35 -26.15
CA PHE A 623 -23.08 -12.80 -26.24
C PHE A 623 -21.97 -13.85 -25.96
N LEU A 624 -22.29 -14.92 -25.22
CA LEU A 624 -21.38 -16.07 -24.99
C LEU A 624 -21.60 -17.25 -25.95
N LYS A 625 -22.32 -17.05 -27.06
CA LYS A 625 -22.27 -18.00 -28.19
C LYS A 625 -20.90 -17.91 -28.86
N LEU A 626 -19.88 -18.46 -28.20
CA LEU A 626 -18.77 -19.10 -28.89
C LEU A 626 -19.37 -20.10 -29.89
N PRO A 627 -18.85 -20.18 -31.12
CA PRO A 627 -19.33 -21.15 -32.10
C PRO A 627 -18.96 -22.54 -31.59
N MET A 628 -19.86 -23.18 -30.84
CA MET A 628 -19.76 -24.62 -30.63
C MET A 628 -19.99 -25.29 -31.98
N ALA A 629 -19.00 -26.10 -32.33
CA ALA A 629 -18.87 -26.85 -33.57
C ALA A 629 -20.19 -27.50 -34.00
N MET A 630 -20.43 -27.46 -35.30
CA MET A 630 -21.48 -28.23 -35.96
C MET A 630 -21.34 -29.71 -35.61
N GLY A 631 -22.33 -30.26 -34.91
CA GLY A 631 -22.60 -31.70 -34.80
C GLY A 631 -23.81 -32.08 -35.67
N PRO A 632 -23.90 -33.33 -36.14
CA PRO A 632 -24.49 -33.67 -37.42
C PRO A 632 -26.03 -33.65 -37.42
N ALA A 633 -26.55 -33.31 -38.59
CA ALA A 633 -27.96 -33.32 -38.95
C ALA A 633 -28.62 -34.67 -38.60
N LYS A 634 -29.65 -34.60 -37.76
CA LYS A 634 -30.56 -35.73 -37.49
C LYS A 634 -31.73 -35.63 -38.46
N ALA A 635 -31.81 -36.61 -39.37
CA ALA A 635 -32.86 -36.77 -40.35
C ALA A 635 -34.24 -36.85 -39.68
N ARG A 636 -35.20 -36.12 -40.25
CA ARG A 636 -36.60 -36.06 -39.85
C ARG A 636 -37.35 -37.13 -40.63
N SER A 637 -37.79 -38.21 -39.96
CA SER A 637 -38.73 -39.18 -40.53
C SER A 637 -40.15 -38.67 -40.31
N GLU A 638 -40.86 -38.42 -41.41
CA GLU A 638 -42.30 -38.21 -41.45
C GLU A 638 -43.03 -39.48 -40.99
N ILE A 639 -44.01 -39.31 -40.10
CA ILE A 639 -45.07 -40.29 -39.87
C ILE A 639 -46.40 -39.51 -39.92
N THR A 640 -47.12 -39.73 -41.01
CA THR A 640 -48.53 -39.40 -41.21
C THR A 640 -49.40 -40.33 -40.35
N PRO A 641 -50.49 -39.85 -39.71
CA PRO A 641 -51.56 -40.72 -39.29
C PRO A 641 -52.74 -40.64 -40.28
N LEU A 642 -53.14 -41.81 -40.76
CA LEU A 642 -54.46 -42.08 -41.30
C LEU A 642 -55.44 -42.19 -40.11
N MET A 643 -56.38 -41.26 -40.02
CA MET A 643 -57.82 -41.51 -39.85
C MET A 643 -58.60 -40.21 -39.94
#